data_AF-S0ES85-F1
#
_entry.id   AF-S0ES85-F1
#
_cell.length_a   1.000
_cell.length_b   1.000
_cell.length_c   1.000
_cell.angle_alpha   90.00
_cell.angle_beta   90.00
_cell.angle_gamma   90.00
#
_symmetry.space_group_name_H-M   'P 1'
#
loop_
_entity.id
_entity.type
_entity.pdbx_description
1 polymer ?
#
loop_
_entity_poly.entity_id
_entity_poly.type
_entity_poly.pdbx_seq_one_letter_code
_entity_poly.pdbx_strand_id
1 'polypeptide(L)'
;MGLMRRLSLSLIGVLAVLQGVRASANPAIQQPRDGHVISIEALGKTGHYIGFEVFENGKPIVPVHFTSEGVIFAPHADVIRHGDLSRLVFPSLKTVPNSGLQLSHSRIEVTLRAGHFPKVFFDLTVAHFSPTEWQQKVGKQPFHFLKILMPSALLWQHGGWLNATPRADLFPLLLDVHGGTPELSAYPYNREWSTTPPVSAQPLPLTGLWDPEHGLYAAWDFQEARLTDNSERDIASGFCNRLITPTNGEVPPTDALKEGVNDDGESALTPLQRRERNADREGRSKFVALVYPYGGLGYQQCVYPTDGAHIASFADLVFSRSLGPTADPNSFNWQRWWRNPFVRARLPRVPTTVDLSYIGAAGHMNNPPEAPGGSLLAGPEGNFQIPGSLLIDGWYWHNESAVAAPVKQGDSTRIEALEREAAIFLKYTKRFSVNGKPCAYWEKPLVGRWTDPWGGQPVTTLHNANGFAAARLLLDLYHYVGKKEYLPYVEGAYNWATQMVWTRCEFADVPSSPFAIGATLPIAFLLDYYFTFKNDPAHHTRAVQALELARSYVYRYMVMWTADSRRDDSVSSAFLWEPNSGRDWTGAACANEVFWDLDTLAQVAVHTGDPILMWALQGSLSRWYRLYQDNYHSSLNDYLPSEFAEEYGLAPGSPFYPGHHAHYGFGVDFAMMDPVGDTVVRVLAGEKAAMAFDRDGSQLRLARYVCTGDGDFAFRLVGEPSGPFGVTITFPYGDLSAKPIVVRSPNGDERAIEVQRDPKALWTVVVRGVYVGDTVIVGHPDLAHAKPLPTKPPLTAAEAPIAAQAYAPFVSLPLSTDTTLPTSWSDKQAFAGLWVGLKWIDWVPFVRSEGPLRGASKPVRWARPLEGLQDVYLLYTALPQGQDTAVAPQVLLENGQQAKPIYATPALAWEAWPPVMSARLLLAGYEVPVGQRVVGIDPNGRTVIAAVGLPSGASQAVADQVAKAMQQDVQRWEAMLRFERIADSIRALASQVPQGAFAILPYTQNSSSVVNLLDFGDFRSRCDQLTPEQLVNPQIFNAEKYKAVFDLDGEDYLDTVHQPHDAAEALQSYLQQGGTLVLLTGLPYPLYYAQASGQLSHADPLLPRLGLPLYNAIETMPQDRLEVQEIEGQHVLTDLPQRFAYPDGDPRLRSVDLTSLPAGATLEPIYRVVGASGKDYGVAAALVTLPPGPDGKRGRILYISDVLLHDDRYSPLILEAVVRWVVQGAAGS
;
A
#
# COMPACT_ATOMS: atom_id res chain seq x y z
N MET A 1 22.47 78.89 -8.24
CA MET A 1 23.06 79.24 -6.94
C MET A 1 23.26 77.93 -6.19
N GLY A 2 24.44 77.37 -5.96
CA GLY A 2 25.84 77.72 -6.23
C GLY A 2 26.68 76.86 -5.27
N LEU A 3 27.63 76.08 -5.82
CA LEU A 3 28.85 75.51 -5.17
C LEU A 3 28.68 74.59 -3.94
N MET A 4 29.51 73.59 -3.58
CA MET A 4 30.82 73.03 -3.98
C MET A 4 30.95 71.69 -3.17
N ARG A 5 31.26 70.51 -3.74
CA ARG A 5 32.58 69.86 -3.96
C ARG A 5 33.54 69.66 -2.75
N ARG A 6 33.79 68.36 -2.46
CA ARG A 6 35.09 67.62 -2.35
C ARG A 6 36.00 67.70 -1.09
N LEU A 7 36.67 66.54 -0.88
CA LEU A 7 37.95 66.19 -0.20
C LEU A 7 37.74 65.38 1.10
N SER A 8 37.98 64.06 1.18
CA SER A 8 39.17 63.19 0.98
C SER A 8 40.10 63.06 2.20
N LEU A 9 40.19 61.82 2.71
CA LEU A 9 41.34 61.10 3.29
C LEU A 9 42.30 61.78 4.29
N SER A 10 42.49 61.15 5.47
CA SER A 10 43.75 60.57 6.03
C SER A 10 43.63 60.50 7.57
N LEU A 11 43.50 59.33 8.23
CA LEU A 11 44.51 58.32 8.64
C LEU A 11 45.31 58.69 9.93
N ILE A 12 45.41 57.70 10.85
CA ILE A 12 46.33 57.52 12.00
C ILE A 12 45.88 58.21 13.32
N GLY A 13 45.74 57.56 14.49
CA GLY A 13 45.95 56.16 14.90
C GLY A 13 45.84 55.99 16.44
N VAL A 14 45.40 54.78 16.85
CA VAL A 14 45.85 53.97 17.99
C VAL A 14 45.42 54.32 19.45
N LEU A 15 44.52 53.44 19.96
CA LEU A 15 44.45 52.75 21.29
C LEU A 15 44.56 53.58 22.60
N ALA A 16 43.79 53.34 23.67
CA ALA A 16 43.45 52.03 24.24
C ALA A 16 42.31 52.06 25.29
N VAL A 17 41.68 50.88 25.43
CA VAL A 17 40.99 50.26 26.59
C VAL A 17 39.64 50.84 27.06
N LEU A 18 38.56 50.21 26.60
CA LEU A 18 37.47 49.73 27.45
C LEU A 18 36.98 48.40 26.87
N GLN A 19 37.33 47.30 27.56
CA GLN A 19 36.89 45.94 27.27
C GLN A 19 35.38 45.83 27.55
N GLY A 20 34.58 45.92 26.49
CA GLY A 20 33.21 45.39 26.48
C GLY A 20 33.26 43.92 26.10
N VAL A 21 32.84 43.06 27.02
CA VAL A 21 32.63 41.62 26.83
C VAL A 21 31.74 41.39 25.59
N ARG A 22 32.34 40.95 24.47
CA ARG A 22 31.57 40.37 23.37
C ARG A 22 31.08 39.00 23.85
N ALA A 23 29.77 38.84 24.02
CA ALA A 23 29.16 37.52 24.10
C ALA A 23 29.63 36.70 22.89
N SER A 24 30.20 35.51 23.12
CA SER A 24 30.64 34.62 22.05
C SER A 24 29.42 34.24 21.20
N ALA A 25 29.44 34.56 19.91
CA ALA A 25 28.40 34.13 18.97
C ALA A 25 28.35 32.59 18.91
N ASN A 26 27.15 32.02 18.84
CA ASN A 26 26.98 30.58 18.68
C ASN A 26 27.63 30.11 17.36
N PRO A 27 28.21 28.89 17.32
CA PRO A 27 28.74 28.31 16.10
C PRO A 27 27.68 28.29 14.99
N ALA A 28 28.03 28.81 13.81
CA ALA A 28 27.10 28.95 12.70
C ALA A 28 27.76 28.73 11.33
N ILE A 29 26.96 28.20 10.40
CA ILE A 29 27.30 28.04 8.98
C ILE A 29 26.26 28.74 8.11
N GLN A 30 26.65 29.19 6.92
CA GLN A 30 25.75 29.85 5.98
C GLN A 30 26.15 29.58 4.54
N GLN A 31 25.17 29.44 3.65
CA GLN A 31 25.36 29.35 2.20
C GLN A 31 24.17 29.97 1.45
N PRO A 32 24.38 30.48 0.23
CA PRO A 32 23.28 30.94 -0.61
C PRO A 32 22.49 29.77 -1.21
N ARG A 33 21.18 29.93 -1.36
CA ARG A 33 20.26 29.01 -2.07
C ARG A 33 19.13 29.79 -2.70
N ASP A 34 18.90 29.63 -4.00
CA ASP A 34 17.76 30.22 -4.74
C ASP A 34 17.57 31.75 -4.55
N GLY A 35 18.66 32.50 -4.35
CA GLY A 35 18.61 33.94 -4.06
C GLY A 35 18.39 34.31 -2.59
N HIS A 36 18.30 33.32 -1.71
CA HIS A 36 18.21 33.45 -0.26
C HIS A 36 19.54 33.07 0.40
N VAL A 37 19.80 33.59 1.61
CA VAL A 37 20.89 33.13 2.49
C VAL A 37 20.30 32.17 3.50
N ILE A 38 20.73 30.92 3.46
CA ILE A 38 20.40 29.93 4.48
C ILE A 38 21.50 29.95 5.52
N SER A 39 21.15 30.10 6.79
CA SER A 39 22.08 29.95 7.91
C SER A 39 21.58 28.90 8.89
N ILE A 40 22.53 28.22 9.52
CA ILE A 40 22.29 27.19 10.53
C ILE A 40 23.13 27.54 11.74
N GLU A 41 22.47 27.71 12.87
CA GLU A 41 23.10 28.13 14.12
C GLU A 41 22.93 27.06 15.18
N ALA A 42 23.99 26.76 15.93
CA ALA A 42 23.91 25.84 17.05
C ALA A 42 22.99 26.40 18.15
N LEU A 43 22.06 25.58 18.63
CA LEU A 43 21.08 25.92 19.65
C LEU A 43 21.57 25.47 21.03
N GLY A 44 21.67 26.40 21.98
CA GLY A 44 22.15 26.14 23.34
C GLY A 44 23.11 27.21 23.85
N LYS A 45 23.85 26.90 24.91
CA LYS A 45 24.90 27.76 25.48
C LYS A 45 26.27 27.18 25.10
N THR A 46 27.30 28.02 24.97
CA THR A 46 28.67 27.57 24.70
C THR A 46 29.10 26.50 25.72
N GLY A 47 29.41 25.29 25.25
CA GLY A 47 29.73 24.13 26.08
C GLY A 47 28.57 23.14 26.33
N HIS A 48 27.36 23.46 25.89
CA HIS A 48 26.15 22.64 26.07
C HIS A 48 25.10 22.98 25.00
N TYR A 49 25.14 22.26 23.88
CA TYR A 49 24.24 22.44 22.73
C TYR A 49 23.17 21.35 22.71
N ILE A 50 21.92 21.75 22.47
CA ILE A 50 20.75 20.86 22.49
C ILE A 50 20.18 20.62 21.08
N GLY A 51 20.79 21.22 20.06
CA GLY A 51 20.29 21.17 18.69
C GLY A 51 20.88 22.25 17.79
N PHE A 52 20.14 22.61 16.75
CA PHE A 52 20.44 23.71 15.83
C PHE A 52 19.15 24.35 15.32
N GLU A 53 19.24 25.57 14.78
CA GLU A 53 18.11 26.29 14.21
C GLU A 53 18.44 26.75 12.79
N VAL A 54 17.44 26.65 11.90
CA VAL A 54 17.56 27.04 10.50
C VAL A 54 16.93 28.41 10.29
N PHE A 55 17.63 29.26 9.54
CA PHE A 55 17.17 30.59 9.16
C PHE A 55 17.23 30.77 7.64
N GLU A 56 16.26 31.51 7.10
CA GLU A 56 16.27 32.01 5.73
C GLU A 56 16.25 33.53 5.75
N ASN A 57 17.27 34.16 5.18
CA ASN A 57 17.47 35.61 5.21
C ASN A 57 17.38 36.20 6.63
N GLY A 58 17.95 35.48 7.61
CA GLY A 58 17.94 35.85 9.03
C GLY A 58 16.59 35.70 9.74
N LYS A 59 15.55 35.16 9.07
CA LYS A 59 14.26 34.85 9.69
C LYS A 59 14.22 33.36 10.06
N PRO A 60 13.79 32.99 11.27
CA PRO A 60 13.77 31.60 11.71
C PRO A 60 12.77 30.78 10.87
N ILE A 61 13.15 29.54 10.58
CA ILE A 61 12.32 28.53 9.91
C ILE A 61 11.84 27.52 10.93
N VAL A 62 12.79 26.78 11.52
CA VAL A 62 12.49 25.70 12.45
C VAL A 62 13.69 25.41 13.34
N PRO A 63 13.50 25.25 14.67
CA PRO A 63 14.49 24.63 15.53
C PRO A 63 14.44 23.10 15.43
N VAL A 64 15.62 22.48 15.49
CA VAL A 64 15.83 21.03 15.54
C VAL A 64 16.57 20.66 16.82
N HIS A 65 15.99 19.78 17.66
CA HIS A 65 16.58 19.37 18.95
C HIS A 65 17.01 17.90 18.95
N PHE A 66 18.02 17.53 19.76
CA PHE A 66 18.57 16.16 19.85
C PHE A 66 17.75 15.17 20.69
N THR A 67 16.76 15.60 21.49
CA THR A 67 15.78 14.71 22.19
C THR A 67 14.75 15.54 22.99
N SER A 68 13.79 14.89 23.65
CA SER A 68 12.85 15.52 24.59
C SER A 68 13.53 15.92 25.90
N GLU A 69 13.18 17.11 26.40
CA GLU A 69 13.64 17.65 27.70
C GLU A 69 15.17 17.79 27.87
N GLY A 70 15.94 17.87 26.77
CA GLY A 70 17.39 18.11 26.84
C GLY A 70 18.20 16.95 27.42
N VAL A 71 17.65 15.72 27.39
CA VAL A 71 18.35 14.52 27.88
C VAL A 71 19.65 14.25 27.12
N ILE A 72 19.72 14.59 25.84
CA ILE A 72 20.88 14.45 24.96
C ILE A 72 21.36 15.86 24.60
N PHE A 73 22.66 16.09 24.77
CA PHE A 73 23.30 17.35 24.43
C PHE A 73 24.71 17.12 23.90
N ALA A 74 25.21 18.05 23.09
CA ALA A 74 26.59 18.05 22.63
C ALA A 74 27.45 18.99 23.50
N PRO A 75 28.62 18.54 23.97
CA PRO A 75 29.50 19.37 24.80
C PRO A 75 30.20 20.49 24.02
N HIS A 76 30.29 20.37 22.70
CA HIS A 76 30.80 21.41 21.81
C HIS A 76 30.18 21.23 20.42
N ALA A 77 30.36 22.23 19.55
CA ALA A 77 29.97 22.19 18.16
C ALA A 77 31.10 22.77 17.31
N ASP A 78 31.54 22.01 16.30
CA ASP A 78 32.64 22.37 15.42
C ASP A 78 32.13 22.90 14.09
N VAL A 79 32.75 23.99 13.60
CA VAL A 79 32.46 24.54 12.27
C VAL A 79 33.62 24.23 11.35
N ILE A 80 33.34 23.45 10.31
CA ILE A 80 34.32 23.10 9.28
C ILE A 80 33.88 23.75 7.97
N ARG A 81 34.77 24.51 7.33
CA ARG A 81 34.47 25.20 6.06
C ARG A 81 35.49 24.80 5.01
N HIS A 82 35.02 24.36 3.86
CA HIS A 82 35.85 23.98 2.73
C HIS A 82 35.17 24.39 1.41
N GLY A 83 35.59 25.52 0.84
CA GLY A 83 34.98 26.07 -0.37
C GLY A 83 33.51 26.44 -0.18
N ASP A 84 32.65 25.87 -1.02
CA ASP A 84 31.18 26.03 -1.01
C ASP A 84 30.47 25.08 -0.03
N LEU A 85 31.23 24.28 0.71
CA LEU A 85 30.74 23.34 1.71
C LEU A 85 31.05 23.86 3.12
N SER A 86 30.00 23.99 3.93
CA SER A 86 30.13 24.28 5.36
C SER A 86 29.49 23.16 6.17
N ARG A 87 30.09 22.77 7.28
CA ARG A 87 29.60 21.72 8.17
C ARG A 87 29.57 22.22 9.61
N LEU A 88 28.49 21.89 10.30
CA LEU A 88 28.31 22.08 11.74
C LEU A 88 28.24 20.69 12.37
N VAL A 89 29.25 20.31 13.15
CA VAL A 89 29.41 18.97 13.70
C VAL A 89 29.22 18.99 15.22
N PHE A 90 28.41 18.07 15.72
CA PHE A 90 28.14 17.84 17.14
C PHE A 90 28.64 16.43 17.51
N PRO A 91 29.91 16.28 17.88
CA PRO A 91 30.48 14.98 18.23
C PRO A 91 30.27 14.65 19.71
N SER A 92 30.38 13.36 20.04
CA SER A 92 30.45 12.87 21.43
C SER A 92 29.29 13.37 22.31
N LEU A 93 28.07 13.27 21.79
CA LEU A 93 26.84 13.61 22.51
C LEU A 93 26.83 12.91 23.87
N LYS A 94 26.40 13.65 24.88
CA LYS A 94 26.28 13.23 26.27
C LYS A 94 24.82 13.11 26.66
N THR A 95 24.58 12.26 27.64
CA THR A 95 23.27 12.06 28.24
C THR A 95 23.24 12.61 29.66
N VAL A 96 22.08 13.09 30.09
CA VAL A 96 21.86 13.46 31.49
C VAL A 96 22.03 12.22 32.38
N PRO A 97 22.71 12.29 33.53
CA PRO A 97 22.85 11.14 34.43
C PRO A 97 21.50 10.53 34.83
N ASN A 98 21.47 9.19 34.97
CA ASN A 98 20.29 8.40 35.32
C ASN A 98 19.10 8.57 34.35
N SER A 99 19.37 8.88 33.07
CA SER A 99 18.34 8.95 32.04
C SER A 99 17.97 7.59 31.44
N GLY A 100 18.64 6.50 31.83
CA GLY A 100 18.52 5.20 31.19
C GLY A 100 19.14 5.11 29.80
N LEU A 101 19.99 6.06 29.37
CA LEU A 101 20.64 6.02 28.07
C LEU A 101 22.14 6.30 28.20
N GLN A 102 22.94 5.43 27.59
CA GLN A 102 24.38 5.63 27.42
C GLN A 102 24.75 5.41 25.96
N LEU A 103 25.60 6.29 25.42
CA LEU A 103 26.10 6.22 24.04
C LEU A 103 27.60 5.93 24.06
N SER A 104 28.04 4.93 23.31
CA SER A 104 29.47 4.60 23.14
C SER A 104 30.08 5.36 21.96
N HIS A 105 29.28 5.62 20.93
CA HIS A 105 29.59 6.47 19.80
C HIS A 105 28.41 7.39 19.51
N SER A 106 28.68 8.64 19.17
CA SER A 106 27.62 9.57 18.79
C SER A 106 28.16 10.77 18.00
N ARG A 107 27.49 11.07 16.89
CA ARG A 107 27.77 12.23 16.04
C ARG A 107 26.50 12.68 15.34
N ILE A 108 26.25 13.98 15.34
CA ILE A 108 25.26 14.63 14.46
C ILE A 108 25.99 15.69 13.65
N GLU A 109 25.77 15.73 12.34
CA GLU A 109 26.40 16.69 11.44
C GLU A 109 25.37 17.33 10.53
N VAL A 110 25.41 18.65 10.42
CA VAL A 110 24.62 19.40 9.44
C VAL A 110 25.55 19.97 8.39
N THR A 111 25.39 19.49 7.16
CA THR A 111 26.11 19.95 5.98
C THR A 111 25.26 20.94 5.20
N LEU A 112 25.84 22.08 4.85
CA LEU A 112 25.23 23.08 3.99
C LEU A 112 26.12 23.35 2.77
N ARG A 113 25.57 23.12 1.59
CA ARG A 113 26.17 23.40 0.28
C ARG A 113 25.35 24.47 -0.43
N ALA A 114 26.02 25.37 -1.16
CA ALA A 114 25.35 26.38 -1.96
C ALA A 114 24.33 25.74 -2.94
N GLY A 115 23.11 26.27 -2.99
CA GLY A 115 22.02 25.78 -3.85
C GLY A 115 21.28 24.54 -3.34
N HIS A 116 21.64 23.99 -2.19
CA HIS A 116 21.02 22.78 -1.62
C HIS A 116 20.36 23.04 -0.27
N PHE A 117 19.40 22.19 0.09
CA PHE A 117 18.89 22.13 1.46
C PHE A 117 19.97 21.63 2.43
N PRO A 118 19.88 21.96 3.74
CA PRO A 118 20.73 21.35 4.74
C PRO A 118 20.60 19.83 4.72
N LYS A 119 21.72 19.11 4.70
CA LYS A 119 21.76 17.66 4.85
C LYS A 119 22.22 17.30 6.25
N VAL A 120 21.45 16.47 6.94
CA VAL A 120 21.71 16.06 8.33
C VAL A 120 22.13 14.60 8.34
N PHE A 121 23.30 14.34 8.92
CA PHE A 121 23.84 13.01 9.16
C PHE A 121 23.78 12.72 10.66
N PHE A 122 23.44 11.49 11.02
CA PHE A 122 23.50 11.02 12.40
C PHE A 122 24.10 9.62 12.44
N ASP A 123 24.89 9.37 13.49
CA ASP A 123 25.54 8.09 13.75
C ASP A 123 25.63 7.91 15.27
N LEU A 124 24.82 7.01 15.82
CA LEU A 124 24.69 6.76 17.25
C LEU A 124 24.85 5.26 17.52
N THR A 125 25.64 4.90 18.53
CA THR A 125 25.70 3.54 19.06
C THR A 125 25.25 3.55 20.51
N VAL A 126 24.17 2.81 20.80
CA VAL A 126 23.63 2.65 22.15
C VAL A 126 24.54 1.69 22.91
N ALA A 127 25.24 2.20 23.92
CA ALA A 127 26.05 1.36 24.80
C ALA A 127 25.17 0.62 25.80
N HIS A 128 24.18 1.32 26.35
CA HIS A 128 23.24 0.77 27.30
C HIS A 128 21.90 1.52 27.25
N PHE A 129 20.79 0.78 27.34
CA PHE A 129 19.44 1.34 27.49
C PHE A 129 18.66 0.67 28.64
N SER A 130 18.13 1.49 29.56
CA SER A 130 17.24 1.06 30.64
C SER A 130 15.84 1.63 30.42
N PRO A 131 14.86 0.80 29.98
CA PRO A 131 13.47 1.23 29.80
C PRO A 131 12.87 1.84 31.06
N THR A 132 13.18 1.30 32.23
CA THR A 132 12.66 1.79 33.51
C THR A 132 13.16 3.19 33.83
N GLU A 133 14.46 3.44 33.72
CA GLU A 133 15.03 4.78 34.00
C GLU A 133 14.58 5.81 32.96
N TRP A 134 14.52 5.42 31.68
CA TRP A 134 14.00 6.27 30.62
C TRP A 134 12.57 6.71 30.91
N GLN A 135 11.69 5.76 31.25
CA GLN A 135 10.29 6.04 31.58
C GLN A 135 10.15 6.92 32.82
N GLN A 136 10.99 6.72 33.84
CA GLN A 136 11.03 7.60 35.01
C GLN A 136 11.45 9.02 34.64
N LYS A 137 12.34 9.17 33.64
CA LYS A 137 12.90 10.46 33.25
C LYS A 137 12.00 11.27 32.32
N VAL A 138 11.43 10.65 31.30
CA VAL A 138 10.67 11.35 30.24
C VAL A 138 9.23 10.85 30.08
N GLY A 139 8.80 9.85 30.85
CA GLY A 139 7.52 9.16 30.69
C GLY A 139 7.58 8.02 29.69
N LYS A 140 6.48 7.27 29.54
CA LYS A 140 6.34 6.18 28.56
C LYS A 140 6.28 6.79 27.14
N GLN A 141 7.46 6.90 26.52
CA GLN A 141 7.67 7.52 25.21
C GLN A 141 8.82 6.80 24.50
N PRO A 142 8.78 6.71 23.17
CA PRO A 142 9.85 6.05 22.42
C PRO A 142 11.18 6.82 22.54
N PHE A 143 12.29 6.10 22.37
CA PHE A 143 13.60 6.73 22.22
C PHE A 143 13.64 7.52 20.90
N HIS A 144 13.98 8.81 20.98
CA HIS A 144 14.05 9.70 19.83
C HIS A 144 15.22 10.69 19.95
N PHE A 145 15.86 10.98 18.81
CA PHE A 145 17.18 11.62 18.77
C PHE A 145 17.30 12.84 17.85
N LEU A 146 16.23 13.20 17.13
CA LEU A 146 16.11 14.45 16.36
C LEU A 146 14.63 14.84 16.27
N LYS A 147 14.28 16.10 16.59
CA LYS A 147 12.89 16.59 16.48
C LYS A 147 12.78 17.96 15.83
N ILE A 148 11.82 18.13 14.93
CA ILE A 148 11.41 19.39 14.31
C ILE A 148 10.25 19.94 15.14
N LEU A 149 10.38 21.17 15.68
CA LEU A 149 9.32 21.79 16.46
C LEU A 149 8.60 22.87 15.64
N MET A 150 7.27 22.79 15.57
CA MET A 150 6.45 23.82 14.94
C MET A 150 5.10 23.93 15.69
N PRO A 151 5.05 24.73 16.77
CA PRO A 151 3.83 25.04 17.50
C PRO A 151 2.59 25.37 16.67
N SER A 152 2.82 26.09 15.57
CA SER A 152 1.77 26.66 14.72
C SER A 152 1.25 25.69 13.67
N ALA A 153 1.86 24.50 13.55
CA ALA A 153 1.45 23.50 12.59
C ALA A 153 -0.02 23.13 12.78
N LEU A 154 -0.75 23.14 11.66
CA LEU A 154 -2.13 22.64 11.58
C LEU A 154 -2.12 21.18 11.14
N LEU A 155 -1.13 20.77 10.37
CA LEU A 155 -0.98 19.43 9.82
C LEU A 155 0.39 18.84 10.17
N TRP A 156 0.44 17.53 10.40
CA TRP A 156 1.70 16.78 10.34
C TRP A 156 1.68 15.87 9.12
N GLN A 157 2.81 15.80 8.44
CA GLN A 157 3.02 14.92 7.31
C GLN A 157 3.61 13.61 7.81
N HIS A 158 3.03 12.49 7.40
CA HIS A 158 3.47 11.15 7.74
C HIS A 158 3.40 10.27 6.50
N GLY A 159 4.54 9.92 5.90
CA GLY A 159 4.58 9.00 4.76
C GLY A 159 3.92 9.49 3.49
N GLY A 160 3.57 10.78 3.42
CA GLY A 160 2.78 11.40 2.36
C GLY A 160 1.39 11.83 2.82
N TRP A 161 0.84 11.21 3.88
CA TRP A 161 -0.42 11.63 4.46
C TRP A 161 -0.30 12.95 5.21
N LEU A 162 -1.31 13.81 5.05
CA LEU A 162 -1.42 15.09 5.76
C LEU A 162 -2.50 14.99 6.83
N ASN A 163 -2.07 14.70 8.06
CA ASN A 163 -2.95 14.45 9.20
C ASN A 163 -3.17 15.72 10.02
N ALA A 164 -4.40 15.96 10.46
CA ALA A 164 -4.76 17.14 11.24
C ALA A 164 -4.23 17.04 12.67
N THR A 165 -3.39 18.01 13.06
CA THR A 165 -2.96 18.18 14.45
C THR A 165 -4.15 18.54 15.34
N PRO A 166 -4.05 18.32 16.67
CA PRO A 166 -5.06 18.78 17.63
C PRO A 166 -5.38 20.28 17.62
N ARG A 167 -4.55 21.11 16.95
CA ARG A 167 -4.87 22.53 16.72
C ARG A 167 -5.98 22.71 15.70
N ALA A 168 -5.94 21.89 14.65
CA ALA A 168 -6.87 21.96 13.54
C ALA A 168 -8.12 21.10 13.82
N ASP A 169 -7.91 19.90 14.36
CA ASP A 169 -8.98 18.99 14.75
C ASP A 169 -8.50 18.07 15.90
N LEU A 170 -9.24 18.04 17.00
CA LEU A 170 -8.93 17.17 18.15
C LEU A 170 -9.19 15.69 17.84
N PHE A 171 -10.10 15.39 16.91
CA PHE A 171 -10.60 14.03 16.74
C PHE A 171 -9.53 13.03 16.28
N PRO A 172 -8.79 13.25 15.18
CA PRO A 172 -7.85 12.28 14.62
C PRO A 172 -6.89 11.66 15.62
N LEU A 173 -6.35 12.48 16.54
CA LEU A 173 -5.35 12.02 17.50
C LEU A 173 -5.90 11.75 18.90
N LEU A 174 -6.86 12.56 19.39
CA LEU A 174 -7.21 12.59 20.82
C LEU A 174 -8.61 12.07 21.14
N LEU A 175 -9.59 12.24 20.25
CA LEU A 175 -10.98 11.83 20.51
C LEU A 175 -11.41 10.55 19.79
N ASP A 176 -10.64 10.09 18.81
CA ASP A 176 -10.94 8.87 18.06
C ASP A 176 -11.04 7.65 18.98
N VAL A 177 -12.12 6.88 18.86
CA VAL A 177 -12.42 5.68 19.66
C VAL A 177 -12.76 4.48 18.77
N HIS A 178 -12.42 4.55 17.48
CA HIS A 178 -12.72 3.54 16.46
C HIS A 178 -12.61 2.10 16.98
N GLY A 179 -13.74 1.40 17.16
CA GLY A 179 -13.73 0.00 17.62
C GLY A 179 -13.08 -0.26 18.99
N GLY A 180 -12.87 0.78 19.81
CA GLY A 180 -12.14 0.69 21.08
C GLY A 180 -10.63 0.97 20.99
N THR A 181 -10.07 1.13 19.78
CA THR A 181 -8.66 1.44 19.55
C THR A 181 -8.50 2.58 18.53
N PRO A 182 -7.78 3.68 18.84
CA PRO A 182 -7.66 4.81 17.92
C PRO A 182 -6.74 4.53 16.73
N GLU A 183 -7.07 5.06 15.54
CA GLU A 183 -6.38 4.76 14.28
C GLU A 183 -4.97 5.34 14.19
N LEU A 184 -4.80 6.60 14.57
CA LEU A 184 -3.53 7.31 14.40
C LEU A 184 -2.68 7.33 15.67
N SER A 185 -3.31 7.16 16.83
CA SER A 185 -2.63 7.33 18.12
C SER A 185 -1.97 6.03 18.59
N ALA A 186 -0.79 6.14 19.19
CA ALA A 186 -0.16 5.04 19.91
C ALA A 186 -0.73 4.91 21.34
N TYR A 187 -2.06 4.80 21.41
CA TYR A 187 -2.83 4.76 22.65
C TYR A 187 -2.36 3.71 23.68
N PRO A 188 -1.82 2.52 23.32
CA PRO A 188 -1.38 1.53 24.31
C PRO A 188 -0.23 2.01 25.21
N TYR A 189 0.45 3.10 24.83
CA TYR A 189 1.47 3.71 25.68
C TYR A 189 1.33 5.21 25.90
N ASN A 190 0.94 5.99 24.89
CA ASN A 190 0.82 7.44 25.04
C ASN A 190 -0.13 8.04 23.99
N ARG A 191 -1.25 8.56 24.47
CA ARG A 191 -2.31 9.18 23.65
C ARG A 191 -1.83 10.40 22.84
N GLU A 192 -0.80 11.09 23.31
CA GLU A 192 -0.24 12.27 22.65
C GLU A 192 0.67 11.94 21.47
N TRP A 193 1.04 10.67 21.31
CA TRP A 193 1.88 10.19 20.22
C TRP A 193 1.04 9.57 19.11
N SER A 194 1.44 9.81 17.86
CA SER A 194 1.01 8.99 16.75
C SER A 194 1.66 7.61 16.78
N THR A 195 1.22 6.70 15.92
CA THR A 195 1.99 5.51 15.53
C THR A 195 3.42 5.87 15.11
N THR A 196 4.34 4.93 15.26
CA THR A 196 5.79 5.12 15.03
C THR A 196 6.37 4.11 14.02
N PRO A 197 5.91 4.13 12.75
CA PRO A 197 6.39 3.22 11.74
C PRO A 197 7.81 3.56 11.29
N PRO A 198 8.56 2.57 10.80
CA PRO A 198 9.85 2.79 10.13
C PRO A 198 9.63 3.56 8.83
N VAL A 199 10.64 4.32 8.39
CA VAL A 199 10.63 5.05 7.12
C VAL A 199 10.51 4.07 5.95
N SER A 200 10.89 2.79 6.07
CA SER A 200 10.63 1.81 5.02
C SER A 200 9.13 1.53 4.80
N ALA A 201 8.32 1.64 5.85
CA ALA A 201 6.86 1.47 5.79
C ALA A 201 6.14 2.73 5.26
N GLN A 202 6.86 3.83 5.07
CA GLN A 202 6.28 5.08 4.60
C GLN A 202 6.39 5.20 3.06
N PRO A 203 5.29 5.36 2.30
CA PRO A 203 5.34 5.43 0.85
C PRO A 203 6.23 6.57 0.35
N LEU A 204 6.00 7.78 0.84
CA LEU A 204 6.95 8.89 0.70
C LEU A 204 7.90 8.87 1.90
N PRO A 205 9.24 8.89 1.71
CA PRO A 205 10.21 8.91 2.81
C PRO A 205 10.29 10.31 3.49
N LEU A 206 9.14 10.83 3.91
CA LEU A 206 8.91 12.19 4.39
C LEU A 206 8.13 12.18 5.71
N THR A 207 8.61 12.97 6.66
CA THR A 207 7.90 13.26 7.91
C THR A 207 8.13 14.70 8.32
N GLY A 208 7.06 15.43 8.65
CA GLY A 208 7.15 16.89 8.75
C GLY A 208 5.96 17.59 9.39
N LEU A 209 6.04 18.92 9.44
CA LEU A 209 5.01 19.79 9.99
C LEU A 209 4.70 20.90 8.98
N TRP A 210 3.41 21.24 8.88
CA TRP A 210 2.92 22.26 7.96
C TRP A 210 1.93 23.22 8.62
N ASP A 211 2.21 24.50 8.45
CA ASP A 211 1.40 25.63 8.84
C ASP A 211 1.02 26.42 7.56
N PRO A 212 -0.11 26.05 6.93
CA PRO A 212 -0.57 26.70 5.70
C PRO A 212 -0.99 28.15 5.89
N GLU A 213 -1.42 28.56 7.10
CA GLU A 213 -1.80 29.96 7.37
C GLU A 213 -0.60 30.90 7.22
N HIS A 214 0.57 30.45 7.65
CA HIS A 214 1.82 31.21 7.57
C HIS A 214 2.73 30.80 6.41
N GLY A 215 2.29 29.85 5.58
CA GLY A 215 3.05 29.32 4.46
C GLY A 215 4.25 28.47 4.84
N LEU A 216 4.38 28.08 6.12
CA LEU A 216 5.58 27.49 6.71
C LEU A 216 5.51 25.96 6.69
N TYR A 217 6.54 25.33 6.13
CA TYR A 217 6.68 23.88 6.07
C TYR A 217 8.11 23.48 6.43
N ALA A 218 8.28 22.39 7.18
CA ALA A 218 9.56 21.77 7.43
C ALA A 218 9.43 20.24 7.57
N ALA A 219 10.32 19.48 6.95
CA ALA A 219 10.29 18.01 6.99
C ALA A 219 11.68 17.38 6.87
N TRP A 220 11.78 16.15 7.35
CA TRP A 220 12.87 15.23 7.02
C TRP A 220 12.57 14.54 5.69
N ASP A 221 13.53 14.54 4.77
CA ASP A 221 13.48 13.82 3.50
C ASP A 221 14.60 12.79 3.38
N PHE A 222 14.21 11.51 3.39
CA PHE A 222 15.11 10.37 3.24
C PHE A 222 15.14 9.79 1.81
N GLN A 223 14.57 10.47 0.80
CA GLN A 223 14.53 9.96 -0.57
C GLN A 223 15.92 9.64 -1.13
N GLU A 224 16.93 10.43 -0.78
CA GLU A 224 18.29 10.16 -1.23
C GLU A 224 18.87 8.90 -0.57
N ALA A 225 18.67 8.71 0.74
CA ALA A 225 19.07 7.51 1.46
C ALA A 225 18.39 6.27 0.84
N ARG A 226 17.07 6.33 0.60
CA ARG A 226 16.30 5.25 -0.04
C ARG A 226 16.84 4.83 -1.40
N LEU A 227 17.18 5.82 -2.21
CA LEU A 227 17.72 5.59 -3.55
C LEU A 227 19.21 5.19 -3.56
N THR A 228 19.91 5.26 -2.43
CA THR A 228 21.36 5.00 -2.37
C THR A 228 21.70 3.80 -1.50
N ASP A 229 21.79 3.96 -0.18
CA ASP A 229 22.24 2.92 0.75
C ASP A 229 21.11 2.25 1.53
N ASN A 230 19.88 2.76 1.41
CA ASN A 230 18.69 2.28 2.12
C ASN A 230 18.93 2.20 3.65
N SER A 231 19.76 3.11 4.18
CA SER A 231 20.12 3.23 5.60
C SER A 231 18.96 3.76 6.46
N GLU A 232 17.98 4.42 5.84
CA GLU A 232 16.78 4.93 6.50
C GLU A 232 15.79 3.85 6.90
N ARG A 233 15.90 2.64 6.34
CA ARG A 233 14.85 1.60 6.39
C ARG A 233 14.36 1.27 7.80
N ASP A 234 15.23 1.32 8.80
CA ASP A 234 14.92 0.97 10.19
C ASP A 234 14.75 2.21 11.10
N ILE A 235 14.93 3.42 10.56
CA ILE A 235 14.67 4.68 11.28
C ILE A 235 13.16 4.89 11.31
N ALA A 236 12.57 5.12 12.48
CA ALA A 236 11.14 5.39 12.60
C ALA A 236 10.85 6.88 12.76
N SER A 237 9.58 7.25 12.64
CA SER A 237 9.14 8.61 12.98
C SER A 237 7.75 8.65 13.59
N GLY A 238 7.48 9.68 14.39
CA GLY A 238 6.16 9.92 14.96
C GLY A 238 5.91 11.38 15.29
N PHE A 239 4.65 11.76 15.35
CA PHE A 239 4.17 13.06 15.81
C PHE A 239 3.86 13.01 17.30
N CYS A 240 4.19 14.07 18.02
CA CYS A 240 3.81 14.24 19.42
C CYS A 240 3.15 15.59 19.64
N ASN A 241 1.97 15.58 20.26
CA ASN A 241 1.20 16.78 20.54
C ASN A 241 1.62 17.46 21.86
N ARG A 242 1.94 16.69 22.92
CA ARG A 242 2.44 17.09 24.27
C ARG A 242 1.82 18.33 24.93
N LEU A 243 0.66 18.79 24.47
CA LEU A 243 -0.09 19.91 25.05
C LEU A 243 -0.85 19.53 26.33
N ILE A 244 -0.99 18.23 26.64
CA ILE A 244 -2.00 17.72 27.59
C ILE A 244 -1.42 16.93 28.80
N THR A 245 -0.32 17.39 29.40
CA THR A 245 0.06 17.16 30.83
C THR A 245 1.06 16.01 31.15
N PRO A 246 1.92 16.15 32.21
CA PRO A 246 2.81 15.12 32.75
C PRO A 246 2.17 14.04 33.66
N THR A 247 0.89 13.71 33.54
CA THR A 247 0.19 12.81 34.49
C THR A 247 -0.52 11.66 33.79
N ASN A 248 0.06 10.45 33.88
CA ASN A 248 -0.56 9.12 33.73
C ASN A 248 -1.64 8.88 32.65
N GLY A 249 -1.60 9.58 31.51
CA GLY A 249 -2.38 9.18 30.33
C GLY A 249 -3.90 9.39 30.39
N GLU A 250 -4.42 10.11 31.38
CA GLU A 250 -5.84 10.48 31.41
C GLU A 250 -6.10 11.72 30.53
N VAL A 251 -6.94 11.56 29.50
CA VAL A 251 -7.48 12.66 28.70
C VAL A 251 -8.49 13.42 29.56
N PRO A 252 -8.35 14.75 29.76
CA PRO A 252 -9.34 15.51 30.53
C PRO A 252 -10.71 15.43 29.84
N PRO A 253 -11.82 15.36 30.61
CA PRO A 253 -13.17 15.22 30.07
C PRO A 253 -13.50 16.34 29.07
N THR A 254 -14.21 15.97 28.00
CA THR A 254 -14.53 16.80 26.82
C THR A 254 -15.19 18.14 27.13
N ASP A 255 -15.92 18.22 28.24
CA ASP A 255 -16.67 19.43 28.62
C ASP A 255 -15.74 20.53 29.16
N ALA A 256 -14.59 20.16 29.72
CA ALA A 256 -13.58 21.11 30.22
C ALA A 256 -12.76 21.79 29.10
N LEU A 257 -12.86 21.31 27.85
CA LEU A 257 -12.16 21.84 26.68
C LEU A 257 -13.05 22.74 25.79
N LYS A 258 -14.35 22.86 26.10
CA LYS A 258 -15.36 23.53 25.24
C LYS A 258 -15.80 24.92 25.71
N GLU A 259 -15.43 25.41 26.89
CA GLU A 259 -15.94 26.70 27.38
C GLU A 259 -15.00 27.89 27.17
N GLY A 260 -15.54 28.94 26.53
CA GLY A 260 -14.98 30.30 26.58
C GLY A 260 -15.42 31.23 25.44
N VAL A 261 -16.69 31.64 25.39
CA VAL A 261 -17.07 32.94 24.81
C VAL A 261 -17.24 33.90 25.97
N ASN A 262 -16.42 34.93 26.04
CA ASN A 262 -16.76 36.21 26.65
C ASN A 262 -15.95 37.30 25.95
N ASP A 263 -16.68 38.30 25.47
CA ASP A 263 -16.18 39.57 24.97
C ASP A 263 -15.29 40.19 26.04
N ASP A 264 -13.97 40.25 25.79
CA ASP A 264 -13.11 41.43 25.96
C ASP A 264 -11.68 41.09 25.47
N GLY A 265 -11.15 41.89 24.54
CA GLY A 265 -10.02 41.60 23.64
C GLY A 265 -8.62 41.29 24.21
N GLU A 266 -8.46 40.91 25.48
CA GLU A 266 -7.23 40.30 26.02
C GLU A 266 -7.48 38.99 26.83
N SER A 267 -8.72 38.56 27.01
CA SER A 267 -9.08 37.28 27.65
C SER A 267 -9.42 36.14 26.67
N ALA A 268 -9.22 36.34 25.37
CA ALA A 268 -9.72 35.52 24.25
C ALA A 268 -9.01 34.17 24.00
N LEU A 269 -8.13 33.72 24.91
CA LEU A 269 -7.49 32.41 24.77
C LEU A 269 -8.25 31.37 25.62
N THR A 270 -8.74 30.31 24.98
CA THR A 270 -9.25 29.12 25.69
C THR A 270 -8.17 28.58 26.65
N PRO A 271 -8.54 27.82 27.71
CA PRO A 271 -7.56 27.17 28.57
C PRO A 271 -6.49 26.37 27.80
N LEU A 272 -6.88 25.74 26.69
CA LEU A 272 -5.98 25.07 25.74
C LEU A 272 -5.03 26.07 25.08
N GLN A 273 -5.53 27.16 24.50
CA GLN A 273 -4.71 28.18 23.82
C GLN A 273 -3.72 28.90 24.77
N ARG A 274 -4.05 29.05 26.06
CA ARG A 274 -3.11 29.55 27.08
C ARG A 274 -2.01 28.54 27.40
N ARG A 275 -2.37 27.24 27.52
CA ARG A 275 -1.39 26.16 27.71
C ARG A 275 -0.48 25.99 26.49
N GLU A 276 -1.05 26.07 25.28
CA GLU A 276 -0.30 26.10 24.01
C GLU A 276 0.75 27.20 24.04
N ARG A 277 0.34 28.45 24.28
CA ARG A 277 1.28 29.58 24.32
C ARG A 277 2.39 29.42 25.37
N ASN A 278 2.12 28.75 26.50
CA ASN A 278 3.13 28.47 27.53
C ASN A 278 4.05 27.30 27.13
N ALA A 279 3.51 26.21 26.58
CA ALA A 279 4.28 25.06 26.10
C ALA A 279 5.18 25.42 24.90
N ASP A 280 4.70 26.32 24.03
CA ASP A 280 5.44 26.90 22.91
C ASP A 280 6.65 27.71 23.40
N ARG A 281 6.47 28.51 24.47
CA ARG A 281 7.56 29.26 25.12
C ARG A 281 8.58 28.35 25.80
N GLU A 282 8.18 27.15 26.22
CA GLU A 282 9.02 26.16 26.89
C GLU A 282 9.67 25.13 25.94
N GLY A 283 9.38 25.17 24.64
CA GLY A 283 9.90 24.19 23.66
C GLY A 283 9.37 22.76 23.89
N ARG A 284 8.21 22.65 24.53
CA ARG A 284 7.48 21.40 24.85
C ARG A 284 6.31 21.12 23.92
N SER A 285 6.19 21.93 22.87
CA SER A 285 5.08 21.99 21.90
C SER A 285 5.14 20.91 20.81
N LYS A 286 4.09 20.86 19.98
CA LYS A 286 3.94 20.01 18.78
C LYS A 286 5.26 19.79 18.01
N PHE A 287 5.64 18.53 17.84
CA PHE A 287 6.85 18.15 17.11
C PHE A 287 6.69 16.84 16.34
N VAL A 288 7.47 16.67 15.27
CA VAL A 288 7.77 15.35 14.69
C VAL A 288 9.18 14.94 15.09
N ALA A 289 9.38 13.67 15.38
CA ALA A 289 10.66 13.14 15.82
C ALA A 289 11.09 11.89 15.06
N LEU A 290 12.41 11.74 14.89
CA LEU A 290 13.03 10.48 14.48
C LEU A 290 13.19 9.57 15.71
N VAL A 291 12.71 8.34 15.57
CA VAL A 291 12.49 7.34 16.62
C VAL A 291 13.27 6.07 16.29
N TYR A 292 13.71 5.34 17.32
CA TYR A 292 14.26 3.99 17.14
C TYR A 292 14.08 3.13 18.40
N PRO A 293 13.74 1.83 18.28
CA PRO A 293 13.21 1.15 17.09
C PRO A 293 11.80 1.64 16.74
N TYR A 294 11.21 1.11 15.66
CA TYR A 294 9.79 1.30 15.35
C TYR A 294 8.89 0.60 16.38
N GLY A 295 7.61 1.00 16.41
CA GLY A 295 6.65 0.62 17.45
C GLY A 295 6.08 -0.81 17.41
N GLY A 296 6.82 -1.82 16.94
CA GLY A 296 6.33 -3.20 16.85
C GLY A 296 5.17 -3.38 15.86
N LEU A 297 4.27 -4.35 16.12
CA LEU A 297 3.09 -4.63 15.29
C LEU A 297 2.09 -3.46 15.33
N GLY A 298 1.61 -3.04 14.15
CA GLY A 298 0.76 -1.85 13.97
C GLY A 298 1.44 -0.54 14.39
N TYR A 299 2.73 -0.60 14.74
CA TYR A 299 3.55 0.53 15.17
C TYR A 299 3.04 1.31 16.40
N GLN A 300 2.18 0.68 17.20
CA GLN A 300 1.52 1.27 18.37
C GLN A 300 2.20 0.95 19.71
N GLN A 301 3.22 0.10 19.73
CA GLN A 301 3.92 -0.30 20.95
C GLN A 301 5.09 0.64 21.27
N CYS A 302 5.41 0.78 22.56
CA CYS A 302 6.60 1.51 22.99
C CYS A 302 7.80 0.56 23.03
N VAL A 303 8.55 0.49 21.94
CA VAL A 303 9.76 -0.34 21.82
C VAL A 303 11.00 0.50 22.14
N TYR A 304 12.00 -0.11 22.76
CA TYR A 304 13.24 0.55 23.15
C TYR A 304 14.47 -0.10 22.50
N PRO A 305 15.55 0.66 22.27
CA PRO A 305 16.78 0.11 21.71
C PRO A 305 17.37 -0.98 22.61
N THR A 306 18.02 -1.96 21.99
CA THR A 306 18.87 -2.92 22.69
C THR A 306 20.29 -2.40 22.84
N ASP A 307 21.02 -2.92 23.83
CA ASP A 307 22.44 -2.64 23.99
C ASP A 307 23.20 -3.08 22.73
N GLY A 308 24.04 -2.20 22.20
CA GLY A 308 24.77 -2.39 20.95
C GLY A 308 24.04 -1.91 19.69
N ALA A 309 22.79 -1.42 19.79
CA ALA A 309 22.07 -0.91 18.63
C ALA A 309 22.84 0.22 17.92
N HIS A 310 22.98 0.12 16.60
CA HIS A 310 23.63 1.12 15.74
C HIS A 310 22.58 1.83 14.89
N ILE A 311 22.55 3.15 14.99
CA ILE A 311 21.53 4.01 14.40
C ILE A 311 22.25 5.05 13.55
N ALA A 312 22.30 4.83 12.24
CA ALA A 312 23.00 5.72 11.32
C ALA A 312 22.26 5.86 9.99
N SER A 313 22.04 7.10 9.56
CA SER A 313 21.49 7.44 8.25
C SER A 313 21.69 8.95 8.00
N PHE A 314 21.07 9.46 6.93
CA PHE A 314 21.06 10.87 6.58
C PHE A 314 19.75 11.29 5.92
N ALA A 315 19.38 12.56 6.08
CA ALA A 315 18.20 13.16 5.46
C ALA A 315 18.46 14.61 5.05
N ASP A 316 17.78 15.08 4.01
CA ASP A 316 17.66 16.51 3.76
C ASP A 316 16.63 17.11 4.72
N LEU A 317 16.95 18.24 5.36
CA LEU A 317 16.00 19.05 6.12
C LEU A 317 15.37 20.08 5.16
N VAL A 318 14.21 19.72 4.62
CA VAL A 318 13.52 20.52 3.61
C VAL A 318 12.56 21.50 4.26
N PHE A 319 12.40 22.68 3.67
CA PHE A 319 11.50 23.70 4.19
C PHE A 319 11.01 24.69 3.12
N SER A 320 9.91 25.37 3.43
CA SER A 320 9.35 26.45 2.62
C SER A 320 8.64 27.48 3.50
N ARG A 321 8.55 28.73 3.02
CA ARG A 321 7.78 29.83 3.62
C ARG A 321 6.66 30.35 2.71
N SER A 322 6.38 29.62 1.64
CA SER A 322 5.41 30.00 0.62
C SER A 322 4.40 28.89 0.31
N LEU A 323 4.34 27.84 1.13
CA LEU A 323 3.35 26.76 0.97
C LEU A 323 2.07 27.12 1.73
N GLY A 324 1.25 27.97 1.11
CA GLY A 324 -0.07 28.34 1.64
C GLY A 324 -1.15 27.28 1.41
N PRO A 325 -2.42 27.55 1.76
CA PRO A 325 -3.51 26.56 1.80
C PRO A 325 -3.82 25.86 0.46
N THR A 326 -3.49 26.51 -0.66
CA THR A 326 -3.75 26.00 -2.01
C THR A 326 -2.55 25.28 -2.62
N ALA A 327 -1.46 25.13 -1.86
CA ALA A 327 -0.29 24.36 -2.24
C ALA A 327 -0.29 23.04 -1.48
N ASP A 328 0.41 22.05 -2.01
CA ASP A 328 0.52 20.73 -1.40
C ASP A 328 1.99 20.39 -1.11
N PRO A 329 2.34 20.04 0.14
CA PRO A 329 3.67 19.56 0.51
C PRO A 329 4.16 18.37 -0.33
N ASN A 330 3.28 17.44 -0.74
CA ASN A 330 3.71 16.32 -1.58
C ASN A 330 4.12 16.83 -2.96
N SER A 331 3.31 17.68 -3.61
CA SER A 331 3.64 18.27 -4.91
C SER A 331 4.96 19.05 -4.86
N PHE A 332 5.21 19.81 -3.78
CA PHE A 332 6.48 20.51 -3.58
C PHE A 332 7.68 19.53 -3.56
N ASN A 333 7.58 18.43 -2.82
CA ASN A 333 8.64 17.44 -2.73
C ASN A 333 8.83 16.66 -4.02
N TRP A 334 7.75 16.22 -4.66
CA TRP A 334 7.79 15.55 -5.96
C TRP A 334 8.48 16.42 -7.02
N GLN A 335 8.12 17.70 -7.12
CA GLN A 335 8.76 18.62 -8.06
C GLN A 335 10.26 18.81 -7.75
N ARG A 336 10.64 18.84 -6.47
CA ARG A 336 12.05 18.93 -6.06
C ARG A 336 12.83 17.69 -6.46
N TRP A 337 12.32 16.51 -6.15
CA TRP A 337 12.93 15.23 -6.55
C TRP A 337 13.05 15.11 -8.06
N TRP A 338 12.00 15.51 -8.78
CA TRP A 338 11.98 15.47 -10.24
C TRP A 338 12.97 16.44 -10.89
N ARG A 339 13.16 17.63 -10.31
CA ARG A 339 14.15 18.61 -10.79
C ARG A 339 15.59 18.26 -10.40
N ASN A 340 15.78 17.47 -9.34
CA ASN A 340 17.10 17.04 -8.89
C ASN A 340 17.63 15.92 -9.81
N PRO A 341 18.69 16.15 -10.62
CA PRO A 341 19.18 15.15 -11.56
C PRO A 341 19.71 13.88 -10.86
N PHE A 342 20.23 14.00 -9.63
CA PHE A 342 20.74 12.87 -8.86
C PHE A 342 19.61 11.90 -8.47
N VAL A 343 18.50 12.46 -7.97
CA VAL A 343 17.31 11.71 -7.55
C VAL A 343 16.61 11.15 -8.78
N ARG A 344 16.30 12.00 -9.78
CA ARG A 344 15.62 11.59 -11.02
C ARG A 344 16.34 10.47 -11.77
N ALA A 345 17.68 10.48 -11.78
CA ALA A 345 18.45 9.43 -12.44
C ALA A 345 18.27 8.04 -11.79
N ARG A 346 17.93 7.99 -10.49
CA ARG A 346 17.78 6.79 -9.68
C ARG A 346 16.33 6.35 -9.47
N LEU A 347 15.35 7.18 -9.81
CA LEU A 347 13.95 6.78 -9.77
C LEU A 347 13.70 5.56 -10.68
N PRO A 348 12.84 4.61 -10.26
CA PRO A 348 12.48 3.44 -11.04
C PRO A 348 12.01 3.79 -12.46
N ARG A 349 12.36 2.93 -13.41
CA ARG A 349 11.91 3.05 -14.80
C ARG A 349 10.56 2.35 -14.98
N VAL A 350 9.78 2.86 -15.92
CA VAL A 350 8.44 2.34 -16.28
C VAL A 350 8.44 1.84 -17.74
N PRO A 351 7.54 0.93 -18.12
CA PRO A 351 7.39 0.56 -19.52
C PRO A 351 6.79 1.71 -20.34
N THR A 352 6.95 1.70 -21.67
CA THR A 352 6.33 2.73 -22.54
C THR A 352 4.81 2.60 -22.58
N THR A 353 4.29 1.38 -22.52
CA THR A 353 2.86 1.02 -22.48
C THR A 353 2.65 -0.06 -21.42
N VAL A 354 1.46 -0.11 -20.82
CA VAL A 354 1.13 -1.13 -19.82
C VAL A 354 0.10 -2.08 -20.40
N ASP A 355 0.46 -3.36 -20.32
CA ASP A 355 -0.40 -4.49 -20.65
C ASP A 355 -1.28 -4.83 -19.45
N LEU A 356 -2.57 -4.61 -19.59
CA LEU A 356 -3.60 -4.85 -18.57
C LEU A 356 -4.17 -6.28 -18.64
N SER A 357 -3.63 -7.18 -19.47
CA SER A 357 -4.11 -8.57 -19.56
C SER A 357 -3.88 -9.42 -18.31
N TYR A 358 -3.30 -8.88 -17.25
CA TYR A 358 -3.33 -9.53 -15.94
C TYR A 358 -4.73 -9.53 -15.30
N ILE A 359 -5.64 -8.68 -15.77
CA ILE A 359 -7.02 -8.62 -15.28
C ILE A 359 -7.77 -9.83 -15.84
N GLY A 360 -8.40 -10.62 -14.95
CA GLY A 360 -9.24 -11.74 -15.35
C GLY A 360 -10.44 -11.29 -16.20
N ALA A 361 -11.00 -12.21 -17.00
CA ALA A 361 -12.08 -11.90 -17.95
C ALA A 361 -13.29 -11.20 -17.32
N ALA A 362 -13.63 -11.53 -16.06
CA ALA A 362 -14.73 -10.90 -15.34
C ALA A 362 -14.45 -9.44 -14.91
N GLY A 363 -13.18 -9.04 -14.82
CA GLY A 363 -12.79 -7.67 -14.49
C GLY A 363 -12.56 -6.76 -15.70
N HIS A 364 -12.58 -7.33 -16.92
CA HIS A 364 -12.46 -6.54 -18.14
C HIS A 364 -13.79 -5.90 -18.52
N MET A 365 -13.74 -4.61 -18.90
CA MET A 365 -14.95 -3.90 -19.30
C MET A 365 -15.51 -4.39 -20.65
N ASN A 366 -16.79 -4.78 -20.64
CA ASN A 366 -17.52 -5.12 -21.86
C ASN A 366 -18.19 -3.90 -22.52
N ASN A 367 -18.57 -2.92 -21.71
CA ASN A 367 -19.20 -1.67 -22.15
C ASN A 367 -18.42 -0.47 -21.61
N PRO A 368 -18.49 0.70 -22.27
CA PRO A 368 -17.91 1.92 -21.73
C PRO A 368 -18.53 2.28 -20.35
N PRO A 369 -17.82 3.04 -19.51
CA PRO A 369 -18.40 3.57 -18.27
C PRO A 369 -19.62 4.44 -18.58
N GLU A 370 -20.79 4.07 -18.02
CA GLU A 370 -22.05 4.78 -18.24
C GLU A 370 -22.28 5.90 -17.21
N ALA A 371 -23.12 6.88 -17.58
CA ALA A 371 -23.62 7.90 -16.67
C ALA A 371 -24.30 7.29 -15.42
N PRO A 372 -24.04 7.81 -14.20
CA PRO A 372 -24.62 7.28 -12.97
C PRO A 372 -26.15 7.29 -12.95
N GLY A 373 -26.75 6.10 -12.77
CA GLY A 373 -28.22 5.91 -12.76
C GLY A 373 -28.90 6.02 -11.38
N GLY A 374 -28.15 5.90 -10.28
CA GLY A 374 -28.68 5.85 -8.90
C GLY A 374 -29.05 7.20 -8.27
N SER A 375 -29.61 7.16 -7.07
CA SER A 375 -29.83 8.32 -6.18
C SER A 375 -28.53 8.67 -5.46
N LEU A 376 -28.22 9.96 -5.28
CA LEU A 376 -27.13 10.42 -4.39
C LEU A 376 -27.52 10.34 -2.92
N LEU A 377 -28.81 10.29 -2.60
CA LEU A 377 -29.28 10.14 -1.24
C LEU A 377 -29.28 8.67 -0.84
N ALA A 378 -28.59 8.38 0.28
CA ALA A 378 -28.50 7.07 0.87
C ALA A 378 -28.95 7.07 2.35
N GLY A 379 -29.35 5.89 2.84
CA GLY A 379 -29.60 5.65 4.27
C GLY A 379 -28.30 5.50 5.08
N PRO A 380 -28.36 5.10 6.36
CA PRO A 380 -27.15 4.79 7.12
C PRO A 380 -26.36 3.63 6.50
N GLU A 381 -25.04 3.72 6.54
CA GLU A 381 -24.10 2.68 6.11
C GLU A 381 -23.81 1.76 7.30
N GLY A 382 -24.30 0.52 7.24
CA GLY A 382 -24.02 -0.52 8.24
C GLY A 382 -24.29 -0.06 9.69
N ASN A 383 -23.29 -0.26 10.56
CA ASN A 383 -23.35 0.06 11.99
C ASN A 383 -22.76 1.44 12.32
N PHE A 384 -22.41 2.24 11.31
CA PHE A 384 -21.62 3.46 11.49
C PHE A 384 -22.48 4.66 11.92
N GLN A 385 -23.70 4.78 11.39
CA GLN A 385 -24.63 5.85 11.76
C GLN A 385 -25.95 5.30 12.33
N ILE A 386 -26.64 6.11 13.12
CA ILE A 386 -27.89 5.71 13.75
C ILE A 386 -29.01 5.49 12.70
N PRO A 387 -30.01 4.62 12.97
CA PRO A 387 -31.18 4.48 12.12
C PRO A 387 -31.87 5.82 11.82
N GLY A 388 -32.27 6.03 10.56
CA GLY A 388 -32.87 7.28 10.09
C GLY A 388 -31.87 8.37 9.71
N SER A 389 -30.56 8.07 9.73
CA SER A 389 -29.54 8.96 9.17
C SER A 389 -29.69 9.09 7.64
N LEU A 390 -29.28 10.24 7.10
CA LEU A 390 -29.28 10.54 5.67
C LEU A 390 -27.86 10.89 5.24
N LEU A 391 -27.38 10.23 4.19
CA LEU A 391 -26.04 10.37 3.65
C LEU A 391 -26.06 10.87 2.20
N ILE A 392 -24.90 11.35 1.75
CA ILE A 392 -24.58 11.53 0.33
C ILE A 392 -23.69 10.35 -0.05
N ASP A 393 -24.09 9.58 -1.06
CA ASP A 393 -23.32 8.46 -1.62
C ASP A 393 -23.12 8.71 -3.13
N GLY A 394 -21.87 8.97 -3.51
CA GLY A 394 -21.55 9.39 -4.86
C GLY A 394 -20.30 8.77 -5.44
N TRP A 395 -19.70 7.74 -4.83
CA TRP A 395 -18.34 7.30 -5.16
C TRP A 395 -18.11 7.02 -6.66
N TYR A 396 -19.08 6.40 -7.35
CA TYR A 396 -19.00 6.12 -8.79
C TYR A 396 -19.26 7.31 -9.72
N TRP A 397 -19.62 8.48 -9.18
CA TRP A 397 -19.98 9.63 -10.00
C TRP A 397 -18.78 10.25 -10.72
N HIS A 398 -17.54 9.90 -10.37
CA HIS A 398 -16.33 10.37 -11.07
C HIS A 398 -16.16 9.82 -12.51
N ASN A 399 -16.93 8.79 -12.88
CA ASN A 399 -16.78 8.09 -14.16
C ASN A 399 -17.41 8.79 -15.36
N GLU A 400 -18.52 9.50 -15.17
CA GLU A 400 -19.26 10.24 -16.21
C GLU A 400 -20.24 11.22 -15.53
N SER A 401 -20.73 12.25 -16.24
CA SER A 401 -21.72 13.17 -15.64
C SER A 401 -23.12 12.52 -15.56
N ALA A 402 -23.79 12.68 -14.42
CA ALA A 402 -25.14 12.14 -14.22
C ALA A 402 -26.25 12.92 -14.94
N VAL A 403 -25.96 14.12 -15.49
CA VAL A 403 -26.97 15.02 -16.08
C VAL A 403 -26.83 15.13 -17.61
N ALA A 404 -25.59 15.18 -18.13
CA ALA A 404 -25.34 15.41 -19.55
C ALA A 404 -26.01 14.37 -20.46
N ALA A 405 -25.84 13.07 -20.16
CA ALA A 405 -26.44 12.00 -20.94
C ALA A 405 -27.99 12.03 -20.91
N PRO A 406 -28.66 12.14 -19.74
CA PRO A 406 -30.11 12.33 -19.69
C PRO A 406 -30.62 13.54 -20.48
N VAL A 407 -29.95 14.70 -20.39
CA VAL A 407 -30.31 15.89 -21.17
C VAL A 407 -30.22 15.62 -22.67
N LYS A 408 -29.15 14.96 -23.11
CA LYS A 408 -28.96 14.61 -24.53
C LYS A 408 -29.98 13.60 -25.04
N GLN A 409 -30.40 12.67 -24.19
CA GLN A 409 -31.42 11.67 -24.49
C GLN A 409 -32.84 12.22 -24.40
N GLY A 410 -33.04 13.40 -23.80
CA GLY A 410 -34.36 13.96 -23.54
C GLY A 410 -35.11 13.26 -22.40
N ASP A 411 -34.40 12.64 -21.46
CA ASP A 411 -35.00 11.95 -20.31
C ASP A 411 -35.43 12.96 -19.22
N SER A 412 -36.60 13.56 -19.41
CA SER A 412 -37.17 14.52 -18.45
C SER A 412 -37.43 13.90 -17.08
N THR A 413 -37.73 12.61 -17.01
CA THR A 413 -38.05 11.92 -15.74
C THR A 413 -36.83 11.85 -14.85
N ARG A 414 -35.67 11.48 -15.41
CA ARG A 414 -34.40 11.47 -14.68
C ARG A 414 -33.97 12.87 -14.26
N ILE A 415 -34.11 13.87 -15.14
CA ILE A 415 -33.79 15.27 -14.82
C ILE A 415 -34.64 15.78 -13.64
N GLU A 416 -35.95 15.52 -13.65
CA GLU A 416 -36.83 15.90 -12.55
C GLU A 416 -36.46 15.20 -11.22
N ALA A 417 -36.01 13.95 -11.26
CA ALA A 417 -35.52 13.25 -10.08
C ALA A 417 -34.26 13.91 -9.50
N LEU A 418 -33.30 14.22 -10.36
CA LEU A 418 -32.06 14.92 -10.01
C LEU A 418 -32.33 16.32 -9.44
N GLU A 419 -33.30 17.06 -9.98
CA GLU A 419 -33.73 18.35 -9.43
C GLU A 419 -34.34 18.23 -8.02
N ARG A 420 -35.11 17.16 -7.76
CA ARG A 420 -35.66 16.89 -6.41
C ARG A 420 -34.56 16.58 -5.39
N GLU A 421 -33.56 15.80 -5.78
CA GLU A 421 -32.38 15.54 -4.93
C GLU A 421 -31.60 16.82 -4.67
N ALA A 422 -31.35 17.64 -5.69
CA ALA A 422 -30.71 18.95 -5.56
C ALA A 422 -31.45 19.86 -4.55
N ALA A 423 -32.78 19.87 -4.58
CA ALA A 423 -33.59 20.63 -3.61
C ALA A 423 -33.38 20.16 -2.15
N ILE A 424 -33.17 18.85 -1.93
CA ILE A 424 -32.84 18.29 -0.61
C ILE A 424 -31.44 18.76 -0.19
N PHE A 425 -30.44 18.71 -1.08
CA PHE A 425 -29.10 19.21 -0.76
C PHE A 425 -29.11 20.70 -0.41
N LEU A 426 -29.85 21.53 -1.14
CA LEU A 426 -29.98 22.95 -0.83
C LEU A 426 -30.57 23.19 0.57
N LYS A 427 -31.54 22.36 1.00
CA LYS A 427 -32.12 22.42 2.35
C LYS A 427 -31.09 22.17 3.46
N TYR A 428 -30.13 21.26 3.25
CA TYR A 428 -29.13 20.88 4.27
C TYR A 428 -27.77 21.58 4.10
N THR A 429 -27.66 22.53 3.18
CA THR A 429 -26.41 23.26 2.94
C THR A 429 -26.02 24.10 4.16
N LYS A 430 -24.77 24.00 4.60
CA LYS A 430 -24.14 24.91 5.55
C LYS A 430 -23.43 26.03 4.81
N ARG A 431 -23.66 27.27 5.24
CA ARG A 431 -22.95 28.46 4.74
C ARG A 431 -22.03 28.98 5.84
N PHE A 432 -20.77 29.23 5.50
CA PHE A 432 -19.74 29.65 6.43
C PHE A 432 -18.67 30.49 5.71
N SER A 433 -17.67 30.99 6.45
CA SER A 433 -16.57 31.79 5.89
C SER A 433 -15.23 31.26 6.37
N VAL A 434 -14.29 31.09 5.44
CA VAL A 434 -12.91 30.65 5.73
C VAL A 434 -11.98 31.65 5.10
N ASN A 435 -11.10 32.27 5.90
CA ASN A 435 -10.19 33.33 5.43
C ASN A 435 -10.89 34.45 4.64
N GLY A 436 -12.10 34.81 5.07
CA GLY A 436 -12.95 35.83 4.43
C GLY A 436 -13.65 35.41 3.14
N LYS A 437 -13.50 34.15 2.69
CA LYS A 437 -14.19 33.62 1.50
C LYS A 437 -15.49 32.93 1.90
N PRO A 438 -16.63 33.27 1.24
CA PRO A 438 -17.89 32.58 1.49
C PRO A 438 -17.82 31.14 0.96
N CYS A 439 -18.14 30.19 1.83
CA CYS A 439 -18.18 28.77 1.54
C CYS A 439 -19.60 28.22 1.72
N ALA A 440 -19.93 27.20 0.96
CA ALA A 440 -21.19 26.47 1.05
C ALA A 440 -20.90 24.98 0.88
N TYR A 441 -21.29 24.15 1.86
CA TYR A 441 -20.97 22.73 1.84
C TYR A 441 -21.93 21.89 2.70
N TRP A 442 -21.77 20.56 2.65
CA TRP A 442 -22.63 19.60 3.33
C TRP A 442 -21.88 18.84 4.41
N GLU A 443 -22.56 18.68 5.54
CA GLU A 443 -22.05 17.98 6.72
C GLU A 443 -22.33 16.46 6.56
N LYS A 444 -21.41 15.60 7.02
CA LYS A 444 -21.58 14.14 7.03
C LYS A 444 -21.79 13.64 8.47
N PRO A 445 -22.93 12.99 8.80
CA PRO A 445 -24.12 12.78 7.95
C PRO A 445 -24.94 14.07 7.73
N LEU A 446 -25.79 14.11 6.69
CA LEU A 446 -26.70 15.24 6.44
C LEU A 446 -27.77 15.35 7.55
N VAL A 447 -28.27 14.20 7.99
CA VAL A 447 -29.23 14.04 9.08
C VAL A 447 -28.76 12.87 9.93
N GLY A 448 -28.93 12.98 11.25
CA GLY A 448 -28.52 11.93 12.19
C GLY A 448 -27.12 12.18 12.77
N ARG A 449 -26.47 11.11 13.20
CA ARG A 449 -25.11 11.13 13.77
C ARG A 449 -24.46 9.75 13.68
N TRP A 450 -23.15 9.73 13.89
CA TRP A 450 -22.40 8.49 14.08
C TRP A 450 -22.82 7.78 15.37
N THR A 451 -22.70 6.46 15.37
CA THR A 451 -22.87 5.64 16.58
C THR A 451 -21.70 5.89 17.54
N ASP A 452 -21.91 5.64 18.83
CA ASP A 452 -20.91 5.92 19.87
C ASP A 452 -19.58 5.14 19.69
N PRO A 453 -19.58 3.86 19.25
CA PRO A 453 -18.34 3.11 18.96
C PRO A 453 -17.48 3.72 17.84
N TRP A 454 -18.08 4.52 16.97
CA TRP A 454 -17.41 5.19 15.85
C TRP A 454 -17.22 6.68 16.12
N GLY A 455 -17.31 7.10 17.39
CA GLY A 455 -16.97 8.44 17.86
C GLY A 455 -18.15 9.40 18.02
N GLY A 456 -19.38 9.01 17.70
CA GLY A 456 -20.60 9.78 17.99
C GLY A 456 -20.65 11.17 17.33
N GLN A 457 -21.33 12.12 17.99
CA GLN A 457 -21.48 13.49 17.47
C GLN A 457 -20.15 14.21 17.16
N PRO A 458 -19.07 14.06 17.95
CA PRO A 458 -17.77 14.66 17.65
C PRO A 458 -17.18 14.36 16.27
N VAL A 459 -17.60 13.28 15.60
CA VAL A 459 -17.09 12.84 14.28
C VAL A 459 -17.64 13.69 13.14
N THR A 460 -18.83 14.25 13.30
CA THR A 460 -19.54 14.98 12.24
C THR A 460 -18.65 16.09 11.65
N THR A 461 -18.53 16.15 10.33
CA THR A 461 -17.54 17.02 9.65
C THR A 461 -18.04 17.60 8.33
N LEU A 462 -17.50 18.78 7.98
CA LEU A 462 -17.60 19.40 6.64
C LEU A 462 -16.46 18.97 5.71
N HIS A 463 -15.50 18.19 6.23
CA HIS A 463 -14.40 17.61 5.45
C HIS A 463 -14.78 16.20 5.02
N ASN A 464 -15.59 16.12 3.97
CA ASN A 464 -16.01 14.86 3.38
C ASN A 464 -16.07 14.98 1.86
N ALA A 465 -15.62 13.95 1.14
CA ALA A 465 -15.55 13.92 -0.31
C ALA A 465 -16.93 13.84 -0.95
N ASN A 466 -17.88 13.14 -0.31
CA ASN A 466 -19.24 12.97 -0.82
C ASN A 466 -19.99 14.29 -1.04
N GLY A 467 -19.72 15.34 -0.25
CA GLY A 467 -20.27 16.67 -0.50
C GLY A 467 -19.94 17.24 -1.90
N PHE A 468 -18.85 16.81 -2.53
CA PHE A 468 -18.54 17.22 -3.90
C PHE A 468 -19.41 16.53 -4.94
N ALA A 469 -19.96 15.35 -4.68
CA ALA A 469 -20.97 14.76 -5.57
C ALA A 469 -22.23 15.63 -5.63
N ALA A 470 -22.67 16.18 -4.49
CA ALA A 470 -23.75 17.16 -4.46
C ALA A 470 -23.36 18.47 -5.18
N ALA A 471 -22.14 18.97 -4.98
CA ALA A 471 -21.64 20.15 -5.69
C ALA A 471 -21.63 19.95 -7.22
N ARG A 472 -21.22 18.77 -7.69
CA ARG A 472 -21.23 18.37 -9.10
C ARG A 472 -22.64 18.33 -9.68
N LEU A 473 -23.58 17.71 -8.97
CA LEU A 473 -24.98 17.72 -9.40
C LEU A 473 -25.50 19.16 -9.61
N LEU A 474 -25.21 20.07 -8.68
CA LEU A 474 -25.61 21.48 -8.81
C LEU A 474 -24.93 22.18 -9.98
N LEU A 475 -23.65 21.90 -10.23
CA LEU A 475 -22.89 22.44 -11.36
C LEU A 475 -23.42 21.93 -12.71
N ASP A 476 -23.70 20.64 -12.81
CA ASP A 476 -24.23 20.03 -14.01
C ASP A 476 -25.65 20.54 -14.34
N LEU A 477 -26.53 20.67 -13.34
CA LEU A 477 -27.85 21.28 -13.54
C LEU A 477 -27.75 22.77 -13.92
N TYR A 478 -26.74 23.49 -13.41
CA TYR A 478 -26.45 24.86 -13.85
C TYR A 478 -26.01 24.91 -15.33
N HIS A 479 -25.18 23.96 -15.74
CA HIS A 479 -24.56 23.93 -17.07
C HIS A 479 -25.54 23.44 -18.14
N TYR A 480 -26.16 22.26 -17.93
CA TYR A 480 -26.98 21.59 -18.94
C TYR A 480 -28.47 21.93 -18.88
N VAL A 481 -29.03 22.23 -17.70
CA VAL A 481 -30.47 22.51 -17.50
C VAL A 481 -30.76 24.01 -17.31
N GLY A 482 -29.74 24.80 -16.97
CA GLY A 482 -29.84 26.26 -16.87
C GLY A 482 -30.31 26.78 -15.51
N LYS A 483 -30.13 26.02 -14.43
CA LYS A 483 -30.45 26.43 -13.04
C LYS A 483 -29.45 27.45 -12.50
N LYS A 484 -29.53 28.71 -12.97
CA LYS A 484 -28.57 29.78 -12.65
C LYS A 484 -28.49 30.12 -11.17
N GLU A 485 -29.56 29.88 -10.41
CA GLU A 485 -29.65 30.08 -8.97
C GLU A 485 -28.72 29.16 -8.15
N TYR A 486 -28.17 28.10 -8.74
CA TYR A 486 -27.26 27.17 -8.06
C TYR A 486 -25.80 27.65 -8.01
N LEU A 487 -25.42 28.63 -8.84
CA LEU A 487 -24.04 29.11 -8.95
C LEU A 487 -23.42 29.55 -7.60
N PRO A 488 -24.10 30.28 -6.70
CA PRO A 488 -23.50 30.67 -5.42
C PRO A 488 -23.14 29.49 -4.51
N TYR A 489 -23.80 28.34 -4.67
CA TYR A 489 -23.49 27.11 -3.93
C TYR A 489 -22.28 26.41 -4.52
N VAL A 490 -22.22 26.32 -5.86
CA VAL A 490 -21.08 25.79 -6.61
C VAL A 490 -19.80 26.59 -6.31
N GLU A 491 -19.88 27.93 -6.34
CA GLU A 491 -18.74 28.77 -5.97
C GLU A 491 -18.34 28.62 -4.50
N GLY A 492 -19.32 28.42 -3.62
CA GLY A 492 -19.07 28.12 -2.21
C GLY A 492 -18.33 26.80 -1.99
N ALA A 493 -18.68 25.76 -2.76
CA ALA A 493 -18.00 24.48 -2.73
C ALA A 493 -16.58 24.56 -3.34
N TYR A 494 -16.40 25.32 -4.43
CA TYR A 494 -15.07 25.63 -4.98
C TYR A 494 -14.19 26.33 -3.95
N ASN A 495 -14.70 27.35 -3.26
CA ASN A 495 -13.95 28.04 -2.22
C ASN A 495 -13.57 27.09 -1.09
N TRP A 496 -14.46 26.16 -0.72
CA TRP A 496 -14.16 25.15 0.28
C TRP A 496 -13.08 24.16 -0.18
N ALA A 497 -13.10 23.69 -1.43
CA ALA A 497 -12.04 22.84 -1.99
C ALA A 497 -10.64 23.48 -1.87
N THR A 498 -10.53 24.82 -1.87
CA THR A 498 -9.24 25.50 -1.68
C THR A 498 -8.71 25.47 -0.25
N GLN A 499 -9.51 25.04 0.75
CA GLN A 499 -9.21 25.13 2.18
C GLN A 499 -9.47 23.83 2.96
N MET A 500 -10.16 22.85 2.36
CA MET A 500 -10.73 21.68 3.04
C MET A 500 -9.71 20.82 3.81
N VAL A 501 -8.42 20.97 3.48
CA VAL A 501 -7.27 20.14 3.86
C VAL A 501 -6.92 19.96 5.34
N TRP A 502 -7.61 20.58 6.31
CA TRP A 502 -7.14 20.72 7.70
C TRP A 502 -7.85 19.87 8.76
N THR A 503 -8.77 18.98 8.39
CA THR A 503 -9.46 18.15 9.41
C THR A 503 -9.38 16.66 9.07
N ARG A 504 -10.13 15.83 9.77
CA ARG A 504 -10.17 14.36 9.65
C ARG A 504 -10.78 13.81 8.35
N CYS A 505 -10.92 12.48 8.26
CA CYS A 505 -11.28 11.70 7.07
C CYS A 505 -12.68 11.95 6.48
N GLU A 506 -12.79 11.65 5.19
CA GLU A 506 -13.96 11.71 4.33
C GLU A 506 -14.81 10.41 4.30
N PHE A 507 -14.24 9.29 4.75
CA PHE A 507 -14.80 7.95 4.70
C PHE A 507 -15.43 7.53 6.04
N ALA A 508 -16.31 6.52 6.02
CA ALA A 508 -17.22 6.29 7.14
C ALA A 508 -16.68 5.41 8.25
N ASP A 509 -16.11 4.27 7.90
CA ASP A 509 -15.48 3.39 8.87
C ASP A 509 -14.27 4.08 9.55
N VAL A 510 -13.36 4.76 8.86
CA VAL A 510 -12.14 5.32 9.49
C VAL A 510 -12.14 6.87 9.55
N PRO A 511 -13.03 7.50 10.34
CA PRO A 511 -13.22 8.95 10.32
C PRO A 511 -12.00 9.76 10.76
N SER A 512 -10.99 9.15 11.37
CA SER A 512 -9.78 9.81 11.89
C SER A 512 -8.64 9.91 10.88
N SER A 513 -8.58 9.03 9.88
CA SER A 513 -7.42 8.84 9.00
C SER A 513 -7.74 9.22 7.54
N PRO A 514 -7.10 10.23 6.91
CA PRO A 514 -7.32 10.51 5.49
C PRO A 514 -7.18 9.26 4.61
N PHE A 515 -8.06 9.17 3.62
CA PHE A 515 -8.20 8.00 2.76
C PHE A 515 -7.98 8.37 1.29
N ALA A 516 -7.31 7.50 0.54
CA ALA A 516 -6.96 7.70 -0.87
C ALA A 516 -8.21 8.10 -1.69
N ILE A 517 -9.28 7.30 -1.62
CA ILE A 517 -10.59 7.53 -2.28
C ILE A 517 -11.15 8.94 -2.07
N GLY A 518 -10.78 9.60 -0.96
CA GLY A 518 -11.18 10.98 -0.66
C GLY A 518 -10.79 11.99 -1.74
N ALA A 519 -9.84 11.66 -2.62
CA ALA A 519 -9.43 12.49 -3.75
C ALA A 519 -10.45 12.52 -4.90
N THR A 520 -11.17 11.42 -5.12
CA THR A 520 -11.91 11.17 -6.37
C THR A 520 -12.95 12.24 -6.69
N LEU A 521 -13.90 12.46 -5.79
CA LEU A 521 -15.00 13.40 -5.96
C LEU A 521 -14.59 14.88 -6.01
N PRO A 522 -13.65 15.39 -5.16
CA PRO A 522 -13.14 16.74 -5.33
C PRO A 522 -12.46 16.93 -6.70
N ILE A 523 -11.66 15.96 -7.15
CA ILE A 523 -11.00 16.04 -8.47
C ILE A 523 -12.06 16.13 -9.57
N ALA A 524 -13.05 15.24 -9.56
CA ALA A 524 -14.09 15.23 -10.58
C ALA A 524 -14.90 16.54 -10.60
N PHE A 525 -15.19 17.12 -9.43
CA PHE A 525 -15.85 18.42 -9.32
C PHE A 525 -15.02 19.55 -9.94
N LEU A 526 -13.72 19.57 -9.65
CA LEU A 526 -12.81 20.60 -10.15
C LEU A 526 -12.60 20.49 -11.66
N LEU A 527 -12.61 19.28 -12.21
CA LEU A 527 -12.56 19.04 -13.66
C LEU A 527 -13.87 19.50 -14.34
N ASP A 528 -15.05 19.15 -13.81
CA ASP A 528 -16.32 19.68 -14.32
C ASP A 528 -16.36 21.22 -14.26
N TYR A 529 -15.84 21.82 -13.18
CA TYR A 529 -15.75 23.27 -13.03
C TYR A 529 -14.86 23.88 -14.11
N TYR A 530 -13.69 23.27 -14.36
CA TYR A 530 -12.80 23.68 -15.43
C TYR A 530 -13.50 23.61 -16.79
N PHE A 531 -14.09 22.47 -17.16
CA PHE A 531 -14.71 22.29 -18.47
C PHE A 531 -15.97 23.16 -18.67
N THR A 532 -16.71 23.45 -17.61
CA THR A 532 -17.86 24.38 -17.65
C THR A 532 -17.42 25.83 -17.92
N PHE A 533 -16.34 26.28 -17.29
CA PHE A 533 -15.99 27.71 -17.22
C PHE A 533 -14.70 28.09 -17.97
N LYS A 534 -13.94 27.15 -18.54
CA LYS A 534 -12.66 27.44 -19.24
C LYS A 534 -12.82 28.46 -20.37
N ASN A 535 -13.98 28.52 -21.01
CA ASN A 535 -14.28 29.45 -22.10
C ASN A 535 -15.14 30.65 -21.65
N ASP A 536 -15.54 30.73 -20.38
CA ASP A 536 -16.29 31.87 -19.82
C ASP A 536 -15.31 32.96 -19.33
N PRO A 537 -15.29 34.15 -19.95
CA PRO A 537 -14.38 35.22 -19.55
C PRO A 537 -14.50 35.64 -18.07
N ALA A 538 -15.69 35.54 -17.46
CA ALA A 538 -15.91 35.94 -16.08
C ALA A 538 -15.30 34.95 -15.07
N HIS A 539 -15.23 33.67 -15.43
CA HIS A 539 -14.80 32.59 -14.55
C HIS A 539 -13.48 31.92 -14.99
N HIS A 540 -12.93 32.28 -16.15
CA HIS A 540 -11.74 31.65 -16.76
C HIS A 540 -10.56 31.52 -15.79
N THR A 541 -10.23 32.57 -15.03
CA THR A 541 -9.12 32.51 -14.07
C THR A 541 -9.35 31.44 -12.99
N ARG A 542 -10.59 31.32 -12.49
CA ARG A 542 -10.94 30.27 -11.51
C ARG A 542 -10.98 28.90 -12.14
N ALA A 543 -11.44 28.78 -13.39
CA ALA A 543 -11.39 27.51 -14.12
C ALA A 543 -9.96 26.96 -14.20
N VAL A 544 -9.00 27.79 -14.62
CA VAL A 544 -7.57 27.41 -14.68
C VAL A 544 -7.04 27.02 -13.29
N GLN A 545 -7.44 27.76 -12.24
CA GLN A 545 -7.09 27.41 -10.86
C GLN A 545 -7.72 26.10 -10.39
N ALA A 546 -8.93 25.76 -10.84
CA ALA A 546 -9.58 24.49 -10.54
C ALA A 546 -8.78 23.31 -11.10
N LEU A 547 -8.25 23.42 -12.33
CA LEU A 547 -7.39 22.39 -12.92
C LEU A 547 -6.08 22.19 -12.12
N GLU A 548 -5.43 23.28 -11.70
CA GLU A 548 -4.23 23.19 -10.83
C GLU A 548 -4.56 22.64 -9.43
N LEU A 549 -5.74 22.95 -8.90
CA LEU A 549 -6.20 22.40 -7.64
C LEU A 549 -6.49 20.90 -7.75
N ALA A 550 -7.13 20.44 -8.83
CA ALA A 550 -7.35 19.01 -9.10
C ALA A 550 -6.02 18.25 -9.12
N ARG A 551 -5.01 18.82 -9.80
CA ARG A 551 -3.63 18.32 -9.78
C ARG A 551 -3.04 18.27 -8.37
N SER A 552 -3.28 19.27 -7.54
CA SER A 552 -2.81 19.29 -6.15
C SER A 552 -3.51 18.23 -5.29
N TYR A 553 -4.79 17.97 -5.51
CA TYR A 553 -5.51 16.86 -4.86
C TYR A 553 -4.91 15.51 -5.24
N VAL A 554 -4.55 15.28 -6.52
CA VAL A 554 -3.84 14.05 -6.91
C VAL A 554 -2.55 13.89 -6.11
N TYR A 555 -1.70 14.92 -6.00
CA TYR A 555 -0.46 14.80 -5.22
C TYR A 555 -0.69 14.57 -3.73
N ARG A 556 -1.75 15.15 -3.17
CA ARG A 556 -2.11 14.98 -1.75
C ARG A 556 -2.43 13.52 -1.40
N TYR A 557 -3.16 12.82 -2.27
CA TYR A 557 -3.59 11.43 -2.04
C TYR A 557 -2.77 10.40 -2.83
N MET A 558 -1.77 10.84 -3.60
CA MET A 558 -0.76 9.97 -4.23
C MET A 558 0.28 9.52 -3.21
N VAL A 559 -0.15 8.62 -2.31
CA VAL A 559 0.67 8.04 -1.24
C VAL A 559 1.29 6.73 -1.74
N MET A 560 2.11 6.90 -2.77
CA MET A 560 2.76 5.84 -3.52
C MET A 560 4.22 5.69 -3.13
N TRP A 561 4.72 4.45 -3.03
CA TRP A 561 6.15 4.22 -2.82
C TRP A 561 6.97 4.67 -4.03
N THR A 562 7.82 5.66 -3.82
CA THR A 562 8.60 6.30 -4.91
C THR A 562 9.68 5.39 -5.51
N ALA A 563 10.13 4.42 -4.71
CA ALA A 563 11.13 3.42 -5.02
C ALA A 563 11.01 2.31 -3.99
N ASP A 564 11.73 1.22 -4.25
CA ASP A 564 11.82 0.12 -3.32
C ASP A 564 12.38 0.58 -1.97
N SER A 565 11.64 0.29 -0.90
CA SER A 565 11.92 0.78 0.45
C SER A 565 12.73 -0.20 1.29
N ARG A 566 12.90 -1.43 0.81
CA ARG A 566 13.76 -2.46 1.39
C ARG A 566 14.47 -3.20 0.28
N ARG A 567 15.77 -3.38 0.41
CA ARG A 567 16.57 -4.16 -0.57
C ARG A 567 16.98 -5.52 -0.04
N ASP A 568 16.63 -5.82 1.22
CA ASP A 568 17.05 -7.01 1.94
C ASP A 568 16.08 -8.19 1.83
N ASP A 569 15.08 -8.08 0.93
CA ASP A 569 14.12 -9.13 0.59
C ASP A 569 13.87 -9.15 -0.93
N SER A 570 12.90 -9.97 -1.37
CA SER A 570 12.45 -10.09 -2.77
C SER A 570 11.17 -9.29 -3.09
N VAL A 571 10.64 -8.54 -2.12
CA VAL A 571 9.40 -7.75 -2.21
C VAL A 571 9.73 -6.30 -2.57
N SER A 572 9.20 -5.81 -3.68
CA SER A 572 9.41 -4.41 -4.09
C SER A 572 8.17 -3.59 -3.83
N SER A 573 8.28 -2.60 -2.95
CA SER A 573 7.18 -1.64 -2.67
C SER A 573 6.94 -0.63 -3.80
N ALA A 574 7.93 -0.40 -4.67
CA ALA A 574 7.88 0.65 -5.70
C ALA A 574 6.57 0.66 -6.52
N PHE A 575 5.94 1.84 -6.59
CA PHE A 575 4.66 2.12 -7.25
C PHE A 575 3.41 1.46 -6.66
N LEU A 576 3.51 0.73 -5.56
CA LEU A 576 2.34 0.34 -4.79
C LEU A 576 1.87 1.54 -3.94
N TRP A 577 0.66 1.46 -3.41
CA TRP A 577 -0.03 2.58 -2.77
C TRP A 577 -0.60 2.17 -1.43
N GLU A 578 -0.37 2.99 -0.43
CA GLU A 578 -1.03 2.85 0.87
C GLU A 578 -2.42 3.49 0.77
N PRO A 579 -3.50 2.84 1.27
CA PRO A 579 -4.87 3.34 1.10
C PRO A 579 -5.23 4.46 2.07
N ASN A 580 -4.69 4.44 3.29
CA ASN A 580 -4.95 5.45 4.31
C ASN A 580 -3.84 5.49 5.36
N SER A 581 -3.87 6.52 6.21
CA SER A 581 -2.84 6.73 7.25
C SER A 581 -3.05 5.94 8.55
N GLY A 582 -4.11 5.14 8.65
CA GLY A 582 -4.47 4.38 9.84
C GLY A 582 -3.47 3.27 10.13
N ARG A 583 -3.40 2.87 11.41
CA ARG A 583 -2.46 1.83 11.86
C ARG A 583 -2.62 0.51 11.10
N ASP A 584 -3.86 0.18 10.72
CA ASP A 584 -4.22 -1.12 10.17
C ASP A 584 -3.62 -1.28 8.76
N TRP A 585 -3.52 -0.19 7.98
CA TRP A 585 -2.94 -0.22 6.63
C TRP A 585 -1.51 0.33 6.53
N THR A 586 -0.95 0.87 7.62
CA THR A 586 0.38 1.49 7.58
C THR A 586 1.42 0.46 7.14
N GLY A 587 2.18 0.75 6.08
CA GLY A 587 3.18 -0.18 5.55
C GLY A 587 2.61 -1.36 4.75
N ALA A 588 1.32 -1.31 4.40
CA ALA A 588 0.66 -2.23 3.49
C ALA A 588 0.17 -1.50 2.23
N ALA A 589 0.21 -2.18 1.09
CA ALA A 589 -0.41 -1.71 -0.13
C ALA A 589 -1.82 -2.24 -0.29
N CYS A 590 -2.67 -1.50 -0.99
CA CYS A 590 -4.08 -1.83 -1.12
C CYS A 590 -4.56 -1.66 -2.56
N ALA A 591 -5.38 -2.61 -3.03
CA ALA A 591 -6.13 -2.43 -4.27
C ALA A 591 -7.48 -1.75 -4.03
N ASN A 592 -8.15 -2.11 -2.94
CA ASN A 592 -9.42 -1.52 -2.52
C ASN A 592 -9.25 0.00 -2.39
N GLU A 593 -10.26 0.76 -2.79
CA GLU A 593 -10.32 2.22 -2.70
C GLU A 593 -9.31 3.04 -3.51
N VAL A 594 -8.12 2.51 -3.78
CA VAL A 594 -7.04 3.16 -4.52
C VAL A 594 -7.28 3.11 -6.03
N PHE A 595 -7.96 2.07 -6.54
CA PHE A 595 -8.19 1.95 -7.99
C PHE A 595 -9.02 3.12 -8.56
N TRP A 596 -9.94 3.68 -7.78
CA TRP A 596 -10.69 4.90 -8.16
C TRP A 596 -9.78 6.12 -8.28
N ASP A 597 -8.73 6.21 -7.48
CA ASP A 597 -7.75 7.29 -7.59
C ASP A 597 -6.87 7.15 -8.83
N LEU A 598 -6.60 5.92 -9.28
CA LEU A 598 -5.90 5.72 -10.55
C LEU A 598 -6.69 6.26 -11.73
N ASP A 599 -8.03 6.12 -11.73
CA ASP A 599 -8.90 6.72 -12.75
C ASP A 599 -8.82 8.24 -12.74
N THR A 600 -8.97 8.87 -11.57
CA THR A 600 -8.92 10.35 -11.47
C THR A 600 -7.52 10.90 -11.71
N LEU A 601 -6.47 10.19 -11.31
CA LEU A 601 -5.08 10.49 -11.68
C LEU A 601 -4.91 10.45 -13.20
N ALA A 602 -5.44 9.43 -13.88
CA ALA A 602 -5.37 9.31 -15.33
C ALA A 602 -6.05 10.50 -16.04
N GLN A 603 -7.25 10.89 -15.59
CA GLN A 603 -7.97 12.06 -16.09
C GLN A 603 -7.13 13.34 -15.94
N VAL A 604 -6.60 13.61 -14.74
CA VAL A 604 -5.79 14.80 -14.47
C VAL A 604 -4.47 14.79 -15.26
N ALA A 605 -3.82 13.63 -15.39
CA ALA A 605 -2.56 13.50 -16.11
C ALA A 605 -2.68 13.93 -17.58
N VAL A 606 -3.75 13.53 -18.27
CA VAL A 606 -3.94 13.88 -19.70
C VAL A 606 -4.38 15.33 -19.92
N HIS A 607 -5.11 15.93 -18.97
CA HIS A 607 -5.52 17.34 -19.06
C HIS A 607 -4.44 18.31 -18.60
N THR A 608 -3.50 17.90 -17.75
CA THR A 608 -2.38 18.75 -17.29
C THR A 608 -1.09 18.51 -18.08
N GLY A 609 -0.90 17.30 -18.59
CA GLY A 609 0.36 16.85 -19.17
C GLY A 609 1.48 16.74 -18.13
N ASP A 610 1.14 16.55 -16.84
CA ASP A 610 2.13 16.44 -15.78
C ASP A 610 2.96 15.14 -15.94
N PRO A 611 4.27 15.24 -16.21
CA PRO A 611 5.12 14.08 -16.45
C PRO A 611 5.24 13.15 -15.24
N ILE A 612 5.11 13.66 -14.02
CA ILE A 612 5.21 12.86 -12.80
C ILE A 612 3.97 11.96 -12.66
N LEU A 613 2.78 12.51 -12.93
CA LEU A 613 1.53 11.75 -12.86
C LEU A 613 1.49 10.65 -13.93
N MET A 614 1.93 10.96 -15.16
CA MET A 614 2.06 9.94 -16.21
C MET A 614 3.01 8.81 -15.81
N TRP A 615 4.15 9.14 -15.18
CA TRP A 615 5.11 8.16 -14.67
C TRP A 615 4.55 7.32 -13.52
N ALA A 616 3.88 7.95 -12.56
CA ALA A 616 3.24 7.27 -11.44
C ALA A 616 2.19 6.28 -11.93
N LEU A 617 1.26 6.71 -12.80
CA LEU A 617 0.21 5.85 -13.36
C LEU A 617 0.78 4.60 -14.05
N GLN A 618 1.75 4.80 -14.94
CA GLN A 618 2.34 3.71 -15.70
C GLN A 618 3.06 2.71 -14.78
N GLY A 619 3.74 3.23 -13.75
CA GLY A 619 4.42 2.42 -12.76
C GLY A 619 3.45 1.60 -11.91
N SER A 620 2.36 2.22 -11.42
CA SER A 620 1.32 1.57 -10.62
C SER A 620 0.67 0.42 -11.39
N LEU A 621 0.16 0.70 -12.60
CA LEU A 621 -0.54 -0.32 -13.41
C LEU A 621 0.39 -1.49 -13.79
N SER A 622 1.68 -1.22 -14.05
CA SER A 622 2.65 -2.30 -14.36
C SER A 622 2.95 -3.25 -13.20
N ARG A 623 2.51 -2.93 -11.97
CA ARG A 623 2.74 -3.70 -10.74
C ARG A 623 1.45 -4.05 -9.99
N TRP A 624 0.31 -3.53 -10.43
CA TRP A 624 -0.99 -3.71 -9.78
C TRP A 624 -1.38 -5.18 -9.63
N TYR A 625 -0.99 -6.03 -10.59
CA TYR A 625 -1.21 -7.46 -10.54
C TYR A 625 -0.71 -8.08 -9.23
N ARG A 626 0.34 -7.52 -8.59
CA ARG A 626 0.88 -7.99 -7.30
C ARG A 626 -0.12 -7.91 -6.16
N LEU A 627 -1.24 -7.22 -6.32
CA LEU A 627 -2.28 -7.09 -5.30
C LEU A 627 -3.36 -8.17 -5.40
N TYR A 628 -3.29 -9.12 -6.34
CA TYR A 628 -4.17 -10.30 -6.27
C TYR A 628 -3.96 -11.05 -4.95
N GLN A 629 -5.04 -11.55 -4.36
CA GLN A 629 -5.01 -12.42 -3.19
C GLN A 629 -4.32 -13.75 -3.50
N ASP A 630 -3.99 -14.51 -2.46
CA ASP A 630 -3.32 -15.82 -2.55
C ASP A 630 -4.22 -16.94 -3.09
N ASN A 631 -5.40 -16.60 -3.60
CA ASN A 631 -6.37 -17.57 -4.13
C ASN A 631 -5.83 -18.23 -5.40
N TYR A 632 -5.80 -19.55 -5.42
CA TYR A 632 -5.41 -20.28 -6.63
C TYR A 632 -6.63 -20.58 -7.51
N HIS A 633 -6.50 -20.25 -8.80
CA HIS A 633 -7.44 -20.67 -9.83
C HIS A 633 -6.75 -21.43 -10.96
N SER A 634 -7.55 -22.18 -11.70
CA SER A 634 -7.08 -22.95 -12.85
C SER A 634 -6.82 -22.09 -14.09
N SER A 635 -7.30 -20.85 -14.14
CA SER A 635 -7.13 -19.91 -15.24
C SER A 635 -7.03 -18.49 -14.72
N LEU A 636 -6.26 -17.65 -15.41
CA LEU A 636 -6.25 -16.21 -15.12
C LEU A 636 -7.64 -15.60 -15.29
N ASN A 637 -8.45 -16.13 -16.21
CA ASN A 637 -9.80 -15.64 -16.47
C ASN A 637 -10.80 -15.96 -15.35
N ASP A 638 -10.46 -16.87 -14.44
CA ASP A 638 -11.32 -17.25 -13.32
C ASP A 638 -11.20 -16.27 -12.15
N TYR A 639 -10.15 -15.43 -12.12
CA TYR A 639 -9.97 -14.41 -11.10
C TYR A 639 -11.02 -13.30 -11.23
N LEU A 640 -11.69 -13.01 -10.12
CA LEU A 640 -12.73 -11.99 -10.04
C LEU A 640 -12.18 -10.65 -9.55
N PRO A 641 -12.88 -9.53 -9.84
CA PRO A 641 -12.57 -8.22 -9.26
C PRO A 641 -12.52 -8.19 -7.73
N SER A 642 -13.26 -9.09 -7.06
CA SER A 642 -13.30 -9.24 -5.60
C SER A 642 -12.09 -10.00 -5.03
N GLU A 643 -11.13 -10.39 -5.86
CA GLU A 643 -9.98 -11.20 -5.44
C GLU A 643 -8.67 -10.41 -5.46
N PHE A 644 -8.76 -9.09 -5.35
CA PHE A 644 -7.64 -8.25 -4.99
C PHE A 644 -7.62 -8.02 -3.48
N ALA A 645 -6.42 -7.90 -2.92
CA ALA A 645 -6.19 -7.72 -1.51
C ALA A 645 -6.39 -6.27 -1.09
N GLU A 646 -7.06 -6.09 0.03
CA GLU A 646 -7.11 -4.80 0.74
C GLU A 646 -5.77 -4.48 1.42
N GLU A 647 -4.98 -5.50 1.74
CA GLU A 647 -3.67 -5.30 2.38
C GLU A 647 -2.65 -6.27 1.81
N TYR A 648 -1.52 -5.73 1.34
CA TYR A 648 -0.32 -6.46 0.94
C TYR A 648 0.85 -5.92 1.74
N GLY A 649 1.38 -6.71 2.67
CA GLY A 649 2.43 -6.28 3.59
C GLY A 649 3.75 -5.94 2.87
N LEU A 650 4.30 -4.76 3.13
CA LEU A 650 5.54 -4.26 2.49
C LEU A 650 6.67 -3.95 3.48
N ALA A 651 6.40 -3.91 4.79
CA ALA A 651 7.41 -3.57 5.78
C ALA A 651 7.22 -4.34 7.11
N PRO A 652 8.31 -4.60 7.87
CA PRO A 652 8.21 -5.21 9.19
C PRO A 652 7.36 -4.37 10.15
N GLY A 653 6.50 -5.02 10.93
CA GLY A 653 5.59 -4.35 11.86
C GLY A 653 4.26 -3.92 11.25
N SER A 654 4.11 -4.02 9.92
CA SER A 654 2.79 -3.97 9.26
C SER A 654 1.88 -5.06 9.82
N PRO A 655 0.57 -4.82 9.98
CA PRO A 655 -0.40 -5.84 10.41
C PRO A 655 -0.36 -7.09 9.54
N PHE A 656 -0.08 -6.91 8.25
CA PHE A 656 0.25 -7.99 7.32
C PHE A 656 1.76 -7.99 7.08
N TYR A 657 2.41 -9.12 7.37
CA TYR A 657 3.86 -9.26 7.26
C TYR A 657 4.34 -9.09 5.80
N PRO A 658 5.61 -8.67 5.58
CA PRO A 658 6.17 -8.51 4.24
C PRO A 658 5.91 -9.74 3.33
N GLY A 659 5.28 -9.51 2.18
CA GLY A 659 5.01 -10.56 1.21
C GLY A 659 3.70 -11.32 1.38
N HIS A 660 2.88 -11.01 2.39
CA HIS A 660 1.57 -11.63 2.63
C HIS A 660 0.41 -10.72 2.22
N HIS A 661 -0.68 -11.32 1.75
CA HIS A 661 -1.89 -10.65 1.32
C HIS A 661 -3.06 -10.95 2.25
N ALA A 662 -3.91 -9.95 2.48
CA ALA A 662 -5.22 -10.17 3.05
C ALA A 662 -6.08 -11.06 2.14
N HIS A 663 -6.87 -11.93 2.75
CA HIS A 663 -7.83 -12.80 2.05
C HIS A 663 -9.17 -12.09 1.74
N TYR A 664 -9.19 -10.76 1.80
CA TYR A 664 -10.34 -9.92 1.53
C TYR A 664 -9.92 -8.66 0.79
N GLY A 665 -10.90 -7.95 0.24
CA GLY A 665 -10.72 -6.76 -0.56
C GLY A 665 -11.40 -6.91 -1.92
N PHE A 666 -11.16 -5.92 -2.78
CA PHE A 666 -11.57 -5.94 -4.17
C PHE A 666 -10.76 -4.88 -4.92
N GLY A 667 -10.79 -4.91 -6.23
CA GLY A 667 -10.12 -3.88 -7.00
C GLY A 667 -10.02 -4.22 -8.47
N VAL A 668 -11.11 -4.04 -9.22
CA VAL A 668 -11.06 -3.54 -10.59
C VAL A 668 -12.43 -3.10 -11.08
N ASP A 669 -12.44 -1.87 -11.62
CA ASP A 669 -13.14 -1.40 -12.82
C ASP A 669 -12.30 -0.18 -13.26
N PHE A 670 -11.26 -0.38 -14.09
CA PHE A 670 -10.41 0.73 -14.54
C PHE A 670 -11.10 1.55 -15.62
N ALA A 671 -12.08 2.36 -15.20
CA ALA A 671 -13.04 3.04 -16.04
C ALA A 671 -12.39 3.90 -17.12
N MET A 672 -11.17 4.40 -16.92
CA MET A 672 -10.44 5.28 -17.84
C MET A 672 -9.29 4.59 -18.61
N MET A 673 -8.83 3.41 -18.17
CA MET A 673 -7.61 2.80 -18.69
C MET A 673 -7.86 1.48 -19.42
N ASP A 674 -8.82 0.67 -18.97
CA ASP A 674 -9.05 -0.65 -19.52
C ASP A 674 -9.74 -0.56 -20.91
N PRO A 675 -9.26 -1.27 -21.94
CA PRO A 675 -9.96 -1.37 -23.23
C PRO A 675 -11.40 -1.90 -23.09
N VAL A 676 -12.30 -1.55 -23.99
CA VAL A 676 -13.71 -1.98 -23.92
C VAL A 676 -13.97 -3.11 -24.93
N GLY A 677 -14.66 -4.16 -24.50
CA GLY A 677 -15.09 -5.27 -25.33
C GLY A 677 -13.93 -5.97 -26.04
N ASP A 678 -14.04 -6.09 -27.36
CA ASP A 678 -13.07 -6.75 -28.25
C ASP A 678 -11.88 -5.85 -28.67
N THR A 679 -11.75 -4.64 -28.10
CA THR A 679 -10.63 -3.75 -28.41
C THR A 679 -9.35 -4.17 -27.67
N VAL A 680 -8.20 -3.98 -28.34
CA VAL A 680 -6.88 -4.39 -27.80
C VAL A 680 -6.08 -3.23 -27.21
N VAL A 681 -6.57 -2.00 -27.39
CA VAL A 681 -5.93 -0.79 -26.87
C VAL A 681 -6.98 0.27 -26.55
N ARG A 682 -6.73 0.99 -25.46
CA ARG A 682 -7.43 2.23 -25.12
C ARG A 682 -6.50 3.42 -25.26
N VAL A 683 -7.00 4.46 -25.90
CA VAL A 683 -6.35 5.77 -26.00
C VAL A 683 -7.10 6.73 -25.10
N LEU A 684 -6.47 7.11 -23.99
CA LEU A 684 -6.95 8.16 -23.11
C LEU A 684 -6.34 9.49 -23.56
N ALA A 685 -7.18 10.39 -24.05
CA ALA A 685 -6.78 11.67 -24.62
C ALA A 685 -7.22 12.84 -23.73
N GLY A 686 -6.43 13.90 -23.69
CA GLY A 686 -6.75 15.13 -22.95
C GLY A 686 -6.11 16.37 -23.59
N GLU A 687 -6.40 17.55 -23.05
CA GLU A 687 -5.97 18.82 -23.67
C GLU A 687 -4.45 19.00 -23.73
N LYS A 688 -3.67 18.24 -22.96
CA LYS A 688 -2.21 18.43 -22.82
C LYS A 688 -1.39 17.17 -23.06
N ALA A 689 -1.95 15.98 -23.00
CA ALA A 689 -1.26 14.72 -23.29
C ALA A 689 -2.25 13.62 -23.69
N ALA A 690 -1.72 12.49 -24.16
CA ALA A 690 -2.48 11.25 -24.32
C ALA A 690 -1.65 10.05 -23.84
N MET A 691 -2.33 8.98 -23.42
CA MET A 691 -1.73 7.73 -22.95
C MET A 691 -2.43 6.53 -23.61
N ALA A 692 -1.68 5.43 -23.77
CA ALA A 692 -2.20 4.18 -24.29
C ALA A 692 -2.02 3.05 -23.29
N PHE A 693 -3.05 2.22 -23.19
CA PHE A 693 -3.12 1.04 -22.35
C PHE A 693 -3.54 -0.11 -23.23
N ASP A 694 -2.76 -1.18 -23.25
CA ASP A 694 -2.99 -2.31 -24.15
C ASP A 694 -3.42 -3.57 -23.41
N ARG A 695 -3.89 -4.52 -24.21
CA ARG A 695 -4.16 -5.92 -23.83
C ARG A 695 -3.48 -6.83 -24.83
N ASP A 696 -3.41 -8.10 -24.45
CA ASP A 696 -2.97 -9.26 -25.21
C ASP A 696 -1.56 -9.11 -25.77
N GLY A 697 -0.71 -8.38 -25.04
CA GLY A 697 0.66 -8.09 -25.46
C GLY A 697 0.75 -7.38 -26.81
N SER A 698 -0.24 -6.55 -27.20
CA SER A 698 -0.26 -5.90 -28.51
C SER A 698 0.90 -4.93 -28.73
N GLN A 699 1.50 -4.40 -27.66
CA GLN A 699 2.61 -3.43 -27.65
C GLN A 699 2.33 -2.17 -28.49
N LEU A 700 1.05 -1.80 -28.61
CA LEU A 700 0.62 -0.62 -29.35
C LEU A 700 0.93 0.66 -28.59
N ARG A 701 1.65 1.58 -29.24
CA ARG A 701 2.11 2.85 -28.67
C ARG A 701 1.53 4.04 -29.42
N LEU A 702 1.30 5.13 -28.69
CA LEU A 702 0.89 6.41 -29.28
C LEU A 702 2.07 7.21 -29.83
N ALA A 703 1.84 7.78 -31.02
CA ALA A 703 2.73 8.72 -31.67
C ALA A 703 1.94 9.92 -32.23
N ARG A 704 2.58 11.09 -32.32
CA ARG A 704 2.06 12.30 -32.98
C ARG A 704 0.67 12.74 -32.50
N TYR A 705 0.42 12.68 -31.18
CA TYR A 705 -0.81 13.23 -30.63
C TYR A 705 -0.85 14.75 -30.77
N VAL A 706 -1.97 15.29 -31.23
CA VAL A 706 -2.26 16.72 -31.29
C VAL A 706 -3.69 16.96 -30.81
N CYS A 707 -3.91 18.04 -30.07
CA CYS A 707 -5.23 18.46 -29.59
C CYS A 707 -5.37 19.97 -29.80
N THR A 708 -6.52 20.41 -30.31
CA THR A 708 -6.82 21.83 -30.56
C THR A 708 -7.94 22.37 -29.67
N GLY A 709 -8.35 21.61 -28.66
CA GLY A 709 -9.39 21.96 -27.71
C GLY A 709 -10.74 21.30 -28.02
N ASP A 710 -11.64 21.33 -27.03
CA ASP A 710 -13.03 20.86 -27.12
C ASP A 710 -13.21 19.43 -27.65
N GLY A 711 -12.23 18.56 -27.38
CA GLY A 711 -12.25 17.17 -27.83
C GLY A 711 -11.95 16.98 -29.33
N ASP A 712 -11.36 17.97 -30.00
CA ASP A 712 -10.82 17.84 -31.36
C ASP A 712 -9.33 17.48 -31.31
N PHE A 713 -8.99 16.29 -31.80
CA PHE A 713 -7.65 15.74 -31.69
C PHE A 713 -7.35 14.70 -32.76
N ALA A 714 -6.06 14.37 -32.93
CA ALA A 714 -5.62 13.26 -33.75
C ALA A 714 -4.42 12.55 -33.13
N PHE A 715 -4.28 11.26 -33.41
CA PHE A 715 -3.15 10.45 -32.98
C PHE A 715 -2.81 9.37 -34.00
N ARG A 716 -1.62 8.79 -33.87
CA ARG A 716 -1.18 7.62 -34.63
C ARG A 716 -0.82 6.49 -33.68
N LEU A 717 -1.22 5.27 -34.01
CA LEU A 717 -0.78 4.07 -33.32
C LEU A 717 0.36 3.40 -34.08
N VAL A 718 1.40 2.98 -33.36
CA VAL A 718 2.55 2.24 -33.88
C VAL A 718 2.79 1.00 -33.02
N GLY A 719 3.22 -0.11 -33.61
CA GLY A 719 3.44 -1.36 -32.87
C GLY A 719 3.57 -2.55 -33.80
N GLU A 720 3.33 -3.74 -33.25
CA GLU A 720 3.54 -5.03 -33.91
C GLU A 720 2.28 -5.68 -34.55
N PRO A 721 1.01 -5.33 -34.25
CA PRO A 721 -0.14 -6.00 -34.85
C PRO A 721 -0.14 -5.94 -36.39
N SER A 722 -0.30 -7.09 -37.04
CA SER A 722 -0.21 -7.21 -38.51
C SER A 722 -1.56 -7.05 -39.23
N GLY A 723 -2.68 -6.98 -38.51
CA GLY A 723 -4.04 -6.91 -39.05
C GLY A 723 -4.86 -5.74 -38.50
N PRO A 724 -6.13 -5.59 -38.92
CA PRO A 724 -7.04 -4.59 -38.35
C PRO A 724 -7.36 -4.92 -36.89
N PHE A 725 -7.53 -3.90 -36.06
CA PHE A 725 -7.90 -4.05 -34.66
C PHE A 725 -8.89 -2.96 -34.21
N GLY A 726 -9.49 -3.19 -33.04
CA GLY A 726 -10.37 -2.24 -32.36
C GLY A 726 -9.60 -1.33 -31.39
N VAL A 727 -10.04 -0.08 -31.28
CA VAL A 727 -9.48 0.95 -30.41
C VAL A 727 -10.62 1.57 -29.58
N THR A 728 -10.46 1.56 -28.26
CA THR A 728 -11.29 2.38 -27.37
C THR A 728 -10.68 3.79 -27.30
N ILE A 729 -11.49 4.82 -27.49
CA ILE A 729 -11.05 6.22 -27.42
C ILE A 729 -11.85 6.93 -26.34
N THR A 730 -11.14 7.54 -25.38
CA THR A 730 -11.76 8.31 -24.30
C THR A 730 -11.17 9.70 -24.22
N PHE A 731 -12.03 10.71 -24.12
CA PHE A 731 -11.65 12.08 -23.76
C PHE A 731 -12.48 12.49 -22.54
N PRO A 732 -11.95 12.37 -21.31
CA PRO A 732 -12.70 12.69 -20.11
C PRO A 732 -13.25 14.11 -20.17
N TYR A 733 -14.49 14.30 -19.72
CA TYR A 733 -15.22 15.58 -19.74
C TYR A 733 -15.44 16.17 -21.16
N GLY A 734 -15.22 15.39 -22.23
CA GLY A 734 -15.47 15.80 -23.61
C GLY A 734 -16.59 14.99 -24.27
N ASP A 735 -17.54 15.64 -24.94
CA ASP A 735 -18.60 14.95 -25.67
C ASP A 735 -18.10 14.44 -27.04
N LEU A 736 -17.88 13.13 -27.15
CA LEU A 736 -17.48 12.45 -28.38
C LEU A 736 -18.66 11.88 -29.17
N SER A 737 -19.84 11.81 -28.57
CA SER A 737 -20.98 11.05 -29.11
C SER A 737 -21.57 11.63 -30.41
N ALA A 738 -21.23 12.87 -30.78
CA ALA A 738 -21.60 13.47 -32.07
C ALA A 738 -20.39 13.84 -32.96
N LYS A 739 -19.15 13.62 -32.50
CA LYS A 739 -17.96 14.02 -33.26
C LYS A 739 -17.72 13.09 -34.47
N PRO A 740 -17.38 13.64 -35.65
CA PRO A 740 -16.94 12.83 -36.78
C PRO A 740 -15.61 12.16 -36.44
N ILE A 741 -15.42 10.91 -36.88
CA ILE A 741 -14.18 10.16 -36.71
C ILE A 741 -13.78 9.58 -38.05
N VAL A 742 -12.55 9.84 -38.46
CA VAL A 742 -11.97 9.37 -39.73
C VAL A 742 -10.61 8.74 -39.46
N VAL A 743 -10.32 7.65 -40.16
CA VAL A 743 -8.99 7.03 -40.18
C VAL A 743 -8.31 7.35 -41.49
N ARG A 744 -7.11 7.93 -41.40
CA ARG A 744 -6.25 8.23 -42.54
C ARG A 744 -5.03 7.30 -42.55
N SER A 745 -4.85 6.53 -43.62
CA SER A 745 -3.70 5.64 -43.76
C SER A 745 -2.39 6.40 -44.00
N PRO A 746 -1.22 5.75 -43.82
CA PRO A 746 0.07 6.40 -44.03
C PRO A 746 0.28 7.03 -45.41
N ASN A 747 -0.40 6.53 -46.44
CA ASN A 747 -0.38 7.04 -47.81
C ASN A 747 -1.34 8.23 -48.04
N GLY A 748 -2.17 8.59 -47.06
CA GLY A 748 -3.08 9.73 -47.12
C GLY A 748 -4.54 9.39 -47.42
N ASP A 749 -4.87 8.13 -47.71
CA ASP A 749 -6.26 7.74 -48.01
C ASP A 749 -7.12 7.77 -46.75
N GLU A 750 -8.29 8.39 -46.84
CA GLU A 750 -9.26 8.44 -45.74
C GLU A 750 -10.29 7.32 -45.89
N ARG A 751 -10.59 6.67 -44.76
CA ARG A 751 -11.54 5.56 -44.69
C ARG A 751 -12.60 5.88 -43.63
N ALA A 752 -13.86 5.65 -44.01
CA ALA A 752 -14.94 5.52 -43.04
C ALA A 752 -14.76 4.19 -42.30
N ILE A 753 -14.96 4.23 -40.99
CA ILE A 753 -14.77 3.10 -40.09
C ILE A 753 -16.02 2.90 -39.25
N GLU A 754 -16.18 1.70 -38.72
CA GLU A 754 -17.24 1.43 -37.75
C GLU A 754 -16.91 2.16 -36.45
N VAL A 755 -17.87 2.96 -35.97
CA VAL A 755 -17.78 3.68 -34.70
C VAL A 755 -19.01 3.34 -33.87
N GLN A 756 -18.80 2.57 -32.81
CA GLN A 756 -19.79 2.27 -31.80
C GLN A 756 -19.81 3.39 -30.77
N ARG A 757 -21.02 3.87 -30.45
CA ARG A 757 -21.28 4.93 -29.47
C ARG A 757 -22.35 4.46 -28.51
N ASP A 758 -22.13 4.66 -27.23
CA ASP A 758 -23.13 4.43 -26.21
C ASP A 758 -23.81 5.76 -25.86
N PRO A 759 -25.14 5.89 -25.92
CA PRO A 759 -25.83 7.13 -25.56
C PRO A 759 -25.66 7.54 -24.10
N LYS A 760 -25.23 6.63 -23.21
CA LYS A 760 -24.97 6.89 -21.79
C LYS A 760 -23.49 7.16 -21.47
N ALA A 761 -22.57 6.95 -22.40
CA ALA A 761 -21.14 7.22 -22.22
C ALA A 761 -20.68 8.28 -23.22
N LEU A 762 -20.70 9.55 -22.80
CA LEU A 762 -20.43 10.65 -23.73
C LEU A 762 -18.94 10.82 -24.01
N TRP A 763 -18.09 10.43 -23.05
CA TRP A 763 -16.64 10.60 -23.14
C TRP A 763 -15.93 9.51 -23.94
N THR A 764 -16.59 8.39 -24.24
CA THR A 764 -15.96 7.18 -24.80
C THR A 764 -16.64 6.69 -26.07
N VAL A 765 -15.83 6.28 -27.04
CA VAL A 765 -16.28 5.64 -28.29
C VAL A 765 -15.40 4.45 -28.63
N VAL A 766 -15.95 3.46 -29.33
CA VAL A 766 -15.20 2.30 -29.82
C VAL A 766 -15.10 2.36 -31.34
N VAL A 767 -13.88 2.21 -31.86
CA VAL A 767 -13.56 2.32 -33.28
C VAL A 767 -12.95 1.01 -33.77
N ARG A 768 -13.46 0.43 -34.87
CA ARG A 768 -12.94 -0.83 -35.45
C ARG A 768 -12.33 -0.66 -36.83
N GLY A 769 -11.40 -1.54 -37.18
CA GLY A 769 -10.76 -1.56 -38.50
C GLY A 769 -9.53 -0.65 -38.63
N VAL A 770 -8.89 -0.31 -37.51
CA VAL A 770 -7.66 0.49 -37.46
C VAL A 770 -6.45 -0.40 -37.74
N TYR A 771 -5.46 0.10 -38.49
CA TYR A 771 -4.20 -0.57 -38.77
C TYR A 771 -3.01 0.17 -38.13
N VAL A 772 -1.91 -0.54 -37.89
CA VAL A 772 -0.65 0.08 -37.46
C VAL A 772 -0.21 1.14 -38.48
N GLY A 773 0.15 2.33 -37.98
CA GLY A 773 0.57 3.48 -38.78
C GLY A 773 -0.58 4.42 -39.18
N ASP A 774 -1.83 4.00 -39.04
CA ASP A 774 -3.00 4.85 -39.29
C ASP A 774 -3.03 6.06 -38.36
N THR A 775 -3.54 7.17 -38.88
CA THR A 775 -3.82 8.39 -38.11
C THR A 775 -5.33 8.45 -37.87
N VAL A 776 -5.75 8.34 -36.60
CA VAL A 776 -7.14 8.50 -36.18
C VAL A 776 -7.38 9.99 -35.92
N ILE A 777 -8.42 10.55 -36.53
CA ILE A 777 -8.80 11.97 -36.43
C ILE A 777 -10.21 12.04 -35.83
N VAL A 778 -10.35 12.75 -34.71
CA VAL A 778 -11.62 12.95 -34.00
C VAL A 778 -11.98 14.44 -34.04
N GLY A 779 -13.15 14.76 -34.56
CA GLY A 779 -13.59 16.14 -34.76
C GLY A 779 -12.87 16.83 -35.92
N HIS A 780 -12.55 18.12 -35.77
CA HIS A 780 -11.92 18.95 -36.80
C HIS A 780 -10.62 19.62 -36.32
N PRO A 781 -9.60 18.85 -35.88
CA PRO A 781 -8.38 19.44 -35.36
C PRO A 781 -7.58 20.18 -36.44
N ASP A 782 -6.99 21.33 -36.08
CA ASP A 782 -6.06 22.08 -36.94
C ASP A 782 -4.69 21.40 -37.00
N LEU A 783 -4.60 20.33 -37.81
CA LEU A 783 -3.37 19.55 -37.98
C LEU A 783 -2.22 20.35 -38.62
N ALA A 784 -2.50 21.47 -39.28
CA ALA A 784 -1.48 22.28 -39.95
C ALA A 784 -0.66 23.11 -38.95
N HIS A 785 -1.28 23.54 -37.85
CA HIS A 785 -0.64 24.43 -36.86
C HIS A 785 -0.47 23.79 -35.48
N ALA A 786 -1.17 22.69 -35.18
CA ALA A 786 -1.07 22.04 -33.89
C ALA A 786 0.32 21.46 -33.61
N LYS A 787 0.81 21.66 -32.38
CA LYS A 787 2.08 21.10 -31.91
C LYS A 787 1.85 19.69 -31.33
N PRO A 788 2.76 18.73 -31.58
CA PRO A 788 2.71 17.45 -30.92
C PRO A 788 2.74 17.60 -29.39
N LEU A 789 1.86 16.88 -28.72
CA LEU A 789 1.77 16.79 -27.26
C LEU A 789 2.41 15.48 -26.76
N PRO A 790 2.79 15.40 -25.47
CA PRO A 790 3.31 14.18 -24.86
C PRO A 790 2.39 12.96 -25.07
N THR A 791 3.00 11.82 -25.42
CA THR A 791 2.31 10.53 -25.63
C THR A 791 2.89 9.37 -24.83
N LYS A 792 3.91 9.64 -24.01
CA LYS A 792 4.64 8.63 -23.24
C LYS A 792 4.94 9.17 -21.85
N PRO A 793 4.97 8.31 -20.82
CA PRO A 793 5.53 8.70 -19.54
C PRO A 793 7.03 9.01 -19.69
N PRO A 794 7.58 9.91 -18.88
CA PRO A 794 9.02 10.09 -18.78
C PRO A 794 9.69 8.90 -18.07
N LEU A 795 11.03 8.81 -18.16
CA LEU A 795 11.83 7.77 -17.50
C LEU A 795 11.46 6.34 -17.92
N THR A 796 11.19 6.13 -19.21
CA THR A 796 11.00 4.78 -19.74
C THR A 796 12.31 4.00 -19.76
N ALA A 797 12.23 2.67 -19.62
CA ALA A 797 13.39 1.81 -19.72
C ALA A 797 14.02 1.82 -21.14
N ALA A 798 13.24 2.11 -22.19
CA ALA A 798 13.76 2.27 -23.55
C ALA A 798 14.63 3.53 -23.76
N GLU A 799 14.33 4.65 -23.08
CA GLU A 799 14.94 5.95 -23.41
C GLU A 799 16.03 6.39 -22.40
N ALA A 800 16.03 5.85 -21.17
CA ALA A 800 16.94 6.24 -20.10
C ALA A 800 17.56 5.01 -19.40
N PRO A 801 18.68 4.44 -19.90
CA PRO A 801 19.30 3.28 -19.29
C PRO A 801 19.73 3.57 -17.84
N ILE A 802 19.77 2.52 -17.01
CA ILE A 802 20.18 2.63 -15.61
C ILE A 802 21.68 2.93 -15.54
N ALA A 803 22.05 4.04 -14.89
CA ALA A 803 23.43 4.43 -14.71
C ALA A 803 24.16 3.47 -13.75
N ALA A 804 25.43 3.16 -14.01
CA ALA A 804 26.21 2.23 -13.17
C ALA A 804 26.30 2.65 -11.70
N GLN A 805 26.26 3.96 -11.43
CA GLN A 805 26.26 4.51 -10.08
C GLN A 805 24.97 4.23 -9.29
N ALA A 806 23.91 3.74 -9.94
CA ALA A 806 22.66 3.37 -9.28
C ALA A 806 22.74 1.99 -8.61
N TYR A 807 23.70 1.16 -9.00
CA TYR A 807 23.86 -0.21 -8.47
C TYR A 807 25.30 -0.52 -7.99
N ALA A 808 26.16 0.50 -7.88
CA ALA A 808 27.47 0.35 -7.27
C ALA A 808 27.34 -0.16 -5.80
N PRO A 809 28.26 -1.00 -5.30
CA PRO A 809 29.55 -1.39 -5.90
C PRO A 809 29.47 -2.52 -6.95
N PHE A 810 28.29 -3.06 -7.24
CA PHE A 810 28.14 -4.18 -8.17
C PHE A 810 28.41 -3.78 -9.63
N VAL A 811 28.77 -4.76 -10.45
CA VAL A 811 28.98 -4.62 -11.89
C VAL A 811 28.14 -5.64 -12.66
N SER A 812 27.41 -5.18 -13.68
CA SER A 812 26.70 -6.11 -14.59
C SER A 812 27.71 -6.85 -15.46
N LEU A 813 27.58 -8.18 -15.53
CA LEU A 813 28.47 -9.03 -16.33
C LEU A 813 27.84 -9.26 -17.71
N PRO A 814 28.61 -9.14 -18.81
CA PRO A 814 28.07 -9.35 -20.16
C PRO A 814 27.54 -10.78 -20.34
N LEU A 815 26.31 -10.90 -20.84
CA LEU A 815 25.67 -12.19 -21.10
C LEU A 815 25.24 -12.28 -22.57
N SER A 816 25.76 -13.26 -23.30
CA SER A 816 25.30 -13.56 -24.66
C SER A 816 24.02 -14.38 -24.59
N THR A 817 22.88 -13.75 -24.83
CA THR A 817 21.57 -14.41 -24.77
C THR A 817 21.23 -15.12 -26.08
N ASP A 818 20.69 -16.34 -26.01
CA ASP A 818 20.31 -17.14 -27.18
C ASP A 818 18.86 -17.66 -27.13
N THR A 819 18.17 -17.43 -26.01
CA THR A 819 16.78 -17.85 -25.80
C THR A 819 15.92 -16.64 -25.47
N THR A 820 14.70 -16.61 -26.01
CA THR A 820 13.64 -15.67 -25.64
C THR A 820 12.67 -16.39 -24.71
N LEU A 821 12.34 -15.78 -23.58
CA LEU A 821 11.40 -16.31 -22.59
C LEU A 821 9.99 -15.75 -22.84
N PRO A 822 8.93 -16.56 -22.62
CA PRO A 822 7.55 -16.10 -22.78
C PRO A 822 7.19 -15.05 -21.73
N THR A 823 6.39 -14.06 -22.12
CA THR A 823 5.91 -12.96 -21.24
C THR A 823 4.41 -12.69 -21.39
N SER A 824 3.66 -13.60 -22.02
CA SER A 824 2.22 -13.46 -22.23
C SER A 824 1.44 -13.81 -20.96
N TRP A 825 0.48 -12.98 -20.56
CA TRP A 825 -0.41 -13.26 -19.43
C TRP A 825 -1.28 -14.51 -19.63
N SER A 826 -1.55 -14.90 -20.88
CA SER A 826 -2.29 -16.13 -21.22
C SER A 826 -1.50 -17.43 -21.04
N ASP A 827 -0.17 -17.35 -20.85
CA ASP A 827 0.69 -18.51 -20.64
C ASP A 827 1.10 -18.59 -19.17
N LYS A 828 0.63 -19.63 -18.48
CA LYS A 828 0.93 -19.86 -17.04
C LYS A 828 2.42 -20.04 -16.75
N GLN A 829 3.24 -20.38 -17.75
CA GLN A 829 4.69 -20.52 -17.60
C GLN A 829 5.45 -19.27 -18.03
N ALA A 830 4.74 -18.19 -18.37
CA ALA A 830 5.35 -16.93 -18.77
C ALA A 830 5.86 -16.12 -17.59
N PHE A 831 6.92 -15.37 -17.86
CA PHE A 831 7.48 -14.32 -16.98
C PHE A 831 6.69 -13.02 -17.13
N ALA A 832 5.37 -13.12 -17.30
CA ALA A 832 4.48 -11.97 -17.33
C ALA A 832 4.55 -11.22 -15.98
N GLY A 833 4.41 -9.89 -16.02
CA GLY A 833 4.56 -9.05 -14.84
C GLY A 833 6.00 -8.76 -14.40
N LEU A 834 7.02 -9.52 -14.84
CA LEU A 834 8.42 -9.21 -14.50
C LEU A 834 8.79 -7.81 -15.02
N TRP A 835 8.82 -6.79 -14.17
CA TRP A 835 8.85 -5.40 -14.62
C TRP A 835 10.22 -4.95 -15.15
N VAL A 836 10.21 -3.94 -16.03
CA VAL A 836 11.42 -3.30 -16.57
C VAL A 836 12.10 -2.41 -15.53
N GLY A 837 13.40 -2.15 -15.72
CA GLY A 837 14.19 -1.26 -14.87
C GLY A 837 15.12 -2.00 -13.89
N LEU A 838 15.60 -1.27 -12.90
CA LEU A 838 16.43 -1.79 -11.81
C LEU A 838 15.53 -2.46 -10.75
N LYS A 839 15.88 -3.68 -10.37
CA LYS A 839 15.31 -4.43 -9.24
C LYS A 839 16.43 -4.82 -8.29
N TRP A 840 16.20 -4.72 -6.99
CA TRP A 840 17.07 -5.30 -5.97
C TRP A 840 16.41 -6.58 -5.44
N ILE A 841 17.24 -7.57 -5.14
CA ILE A 841 16.84 -8.87 -4.58
C ILE A 841 17.96 -9.25 -3.64
N ASP A 842 17.71 -9.34 -2.33
CA ASP A 842 18.73 -9.70 -1.34
C ASP A 842 20.02 -8.86 -1.45
N TRP A 843 19.89 -7.55 -1.68
CA TRP A 843 20.96 -6.59 -1.96
C TRP A 843 21.71 -6.79 -3.29
N VAL A 844 21.25 -7.70 -4.15
CA VAL A 844 21.82 -7.91 -5.49
C VAL A 844 20.99 -7.18 -6.55
N PRO A 845 21.60 -6.26 -7.33
CA PRO A 845 20.88 -5.47 -8.32
C PRO A 845 20.80 -6.15 -9.69
N PHE A 846 19.60 -6.22 -10.28
CA PHE A 846 19.36 -6.71 -11.63
C PHE A 846 18.66 -5.65 -12.49
N VAL A 847 19.02 -5.57 -13.77
CA VAL A 847 18.42 -4.61 -14.70
C VAL A 847 17.71 -5.36 -15.83
N ARG A 848 16.39 -5.16 -15.94
CA ARG A 848 15.60 -5.61 -17.10
C ARG A 848 15.41 -4.46 -18.08
N SER A 849 15.88 -4.64 -19.31
CA SER A 849 15.61 -3.69 -20.40
C SER A 849 14.20 -3.87 -20.95
N GLU A 850 13.65 -2.83 -21.59
CA GLU A 850 12.38 -2.94 -22.32
C GLU A 850 12.54 -3.79 -23.59
N GLY A 851 11.55 -4.61 -23.91
CA GLY A 851 11.54 -5.53 -25.05
C GLY A 851 11.44 -7.01 -24.64
N PRO A 852 11.70 -7.95 -25.58
CA PRO A 852 11.63 -9.38 -25.29
C PRO A 852 12.58 -9.78 -24.15
N LEU A 853 12.08 -10.57 -23.19
CA LEU A 853 12.91 -11.13 -22.14
C LEU A 853 13.83 -12.21 -22.75
N ARG A 854 15.14 -12.07 -22.58
CA ARG A 854 16.13 -12.96 -23.15
C ARG A 854 17.10 -13.47 -22.10
N GLY A 855 17.62 -14.67 -22.32
CA GLY A 855 18.63 -15.29 -21.46
C GLY A 855 19.57 -16.21 -22.21
N ALA A 856 20.61 -16.67 -21.53
CA ALA A 856 21.59 -17.63 -22.02
C ALA A 856 21.22 -19.04 -21.54
N SER A 857 20.95 -19.93 -22.50
CA SER A 857 20.70 -21.35 -22.28
C SER A 857 21.89 -22.24 -22.62
N LYS A 858 22.91 -21.67 -23.27
CA LYS A 858 24.18 -22.34 -23.62
C LYS A 858 25.35 -21.75 -22.83
N PRO A 859 26.44 -22.52 -22.63
CA PRO A 859 27.64 -22.03 -21.99
C PRO A 859 28.15 -20.72 -22.60
N VAL A 860 28.33 -19.70 -21.76
CA VAL A 860 28.89 -18.40 -22.13
C VAL A 860 30.36 -18.40 -21.76
N ARG A 861 31.23 -18.12 -22.74
CA ARG A 861 32.68 -17.96 -22.52
C ARG A 861 33.08 -16.54 -22.90
N TRP A 862 33.75 -15.83 -22.00
CA TRP A 862 34.26 -14.50 -22.32
C TRP A 862 35.62 -14.59 -23.01
N ALA A 863 35.79 -13.81 -24.07
CA ALA A 863 37.06 -13.76 -24.82
C ALA A 863 38.25 -13.30 -23.95
N ARG A 864 37.97 -12.55 -22.89
CA ARG A 864 38.93 -12.18 -21.85
C ARG A 864 38.36 -12.61 -20.49
N PRO A 865 39.09 -13.40 -19.69
CA PRO A 865 38.67 -13.72 -18.33
C PRO A 865 38.42 -12.44 -17.51
N LEU A 866 37.39 -12.45 -16.66
CA LEU A 866 37.07 -11.35 -15.77
C LEU A 866 37.91 -11.46 -14.50
N GLU A 867 38.53 -10.36 -14.08
CA GLU A 867 39.45 -10.28 -12.94
C GLU A 867 38.87 -9.41 -11.83
N GLY A 868 39.35 -9.60 -10.59
CA GLY A 868 39.02 -8.71 -9.46
C GLY A 868 37.57 -8.81 -9.01
N LEU A 869 36.97 -9.99 -9.10
CA LEU A 869 35.65 -10.30 -8.53
C LEU A 869 35.84 -11.08 -7.22
N GLN A 870 35.08 -10.70 -6.20
CA GLN A 870 34.93 -11.46 -4.96
C GLN A 870 33.82 -12.49 -5.11
N ASP A 871 32.64 -12.05 -5.55
CA ASP A 871 31.47 -12.91 -5.71
C ASP A 871 30.82 -12.69 -7.07
N VAL A 872 30.16 -13.73 -7.57
CA VAL A 872 29.32 -13.68 -8.78
C VAL A 872 27.93 -14.17 -8.44
N TYR A 873 26.91 -13.41 -8.84
CA TYR A 873 25.51 -13.72 -8.65
C TYR A 873 24.83 -13.95 -9.99
N LEU A 874 24.08 -15.04 -10.09
CA LEU A 874 23.36 -15.46 -11.29
C LEU A 874 21.86 -15.48 -10.99
N LEU A 875 21.09 -14.77 -11.81
CA LEU A 875 19.63 -14.84 -11.82
C LEU A 875 19.20 -15.71 -12.99
N TYR A 876 18.42 -16.76 -12.72
CA TYR A 876 18.07 -17.76 -13.72
C TYR A 876 16.69 -18.36 -13.51
N THR A 877 16.17 -19.04 -14.53
CA THR A 877 14.84 -19.65 -14.50
C THR A 877 14.80 -20.90 -13.62
N ALA A 878 13.79 -21.00 -12.76
CA ALA A 878 13.43 -22.26 -12.12
C ALA A 878 12.95 -23.28 -13.16
N LEU A 879 13.04 -24.58 -12.83
CA LEU A 879 12.39 -25.63 -13.62
C LEU A 879 10.94 -25.77 -13.13
N PRO A 880 10.00 -26.16 -14.01
CA PRO A 880 8.64 -26.48 -13.59
C PRO A 880 8.63 -27.60 -12.52
N GLN A 881 7.78 -27.42 -11.50
CA GLN A 881 7.33 -28.38 -10.48
C GLN A 881 8.31 -29.49 -10.03
N GLY A 882 8.82 -29.39 -8.80
CA GLY A 882 9.46 -30.51 -8.09
C GLY A 882 10.81 -31.03 -8.62
N GLN A 883 11.32 -30.47 -9.73
CA GLN A 883 12.54 -30.93 -10.41
C GLN A 883 13.81 -30.09 -10.13
N ASP A 884 13.72 -29.04 -9.29
CA ASP A 884 14.77 -28.02 -9.20
C ASP A 884 16.00 -28.40 -8.34
N THR A 885 15.99 -29.54 -7.65
CA THR A 885 16.95 -29.77 -6.56
C THR A 885 18.35 -30.24 -6.96
N ALA A 886 18.63 -30.55 -8.23
CA ALA A 886 19.88 -31.25 -8.60
C ALA A 886 20.83 -30.49 -9.55
N VAL A 887 20.38 -29.43 -10.24
CA VAL A 887 21.15 -28.84 -11.35
C VAL A 887 21.02 -27.31 -11.37
N ALA A 888 21.98 -26.61 -10.76
CA ALA A 888 22.13 -25.15 -10.81
C ALA A 888 23.16 -24.74 -11.89
N PRO A 889 23.08 -23.50 -12.42
CA PRO A 889 24.13 -22.93 -13.25
C PRO A 889 25.49 -22.97 -12.55
N GLN A 890 26.59 -22.84 -13.28
CA GLN A 890 27.94 -22.88 -12.71
C GLN A 890 28.75 -21.68 -13.19
N VAL A 891 29.55 -21.12 -12.29
CA VAL A 891 30.56 -20.12 -12.65
C VAL A 891 31.88 -20.83 -12.90
N LEU A 892 32.46 -20.62 -14.08
CA LEU A 892 33.62 -21.34 -14.58
C LEU A 892 34.88 -20.52 -14.33
N LEU A 893 35.90 -21.14 -13.73
CA LEU A 893 37.17 -20.52 -13.39
C LEU A 893 38.28 -20.88 -14.39
N GLU A 894 39.29 -20.02 -14.49
CA GLU A 894 40.43 -20.19 -15.41
C GLU A 894 41.25 -21.45 -15.14
N ASN A 895 41.32 -21.89 -13.88
CA ASN A 895 41.99 -23.12 -13.48
C ASN A 895 41.25 -24.42 -13.89
N GLY A 896 40.12 -24.30 -14.61
CA GLY A 896 39.29 -25.42 -15.04
C GLY A 896 38.32 -25.94 -13.98
N GLN A 897 38.31 -25.37 -12.77
CA GLN A 897 37.35 -25.68 -11.71
C GLN A 897 36.10 -24.80 -11.82
N GLN A 898 35.09 -25.15 -11.01
CA GLN A 898 33.88 -24.34 -10.82
C GLN A 898 34.00 -23.56 -9.52
N ALA A 899 33.44 -22.35 -9.51
CA ALA A 899 33.32 -21.56 -8.29
C ALA A 899 32.37 -22.27 -7.30
N LYS A 900 32.65 -22.12 -6.01
CA LYS A 900 31.83 -22.73 -4.97
C LYS A 900 30.57 -21.88 -4.74
N PRO A 901 29.37 -22.47 -4.71
CA PRO A 901 28.17 -21.71 -4.38
C PRO A 901 28.17 -21.31 -2.89
N ILE A 902 27.63 -20.13 -2.59
CA ILE A 902 27.46 -19.61 -1.22
C ILE A 902 26.48 -20.50 -0.45
N TYR A 903 25.35 -20.85 -1.07
CA TYR A 903 24.36 -21.80 -0.57
C TYR A 903 24.17 -22.94 -1.58
N ALA A 904 23.97 -24.16 -1.07
CA ALA A 904 23.70 -25.32 -1.93
C ALA A 904 22.34 -25.20 -2.63
N THR A 905 21.34 -24.69 -1.91
CA THR A 905 20.01 -24.33 -2.42
C THR A 905 20.02 -22.85 -2.84
N PRO A 906 19.49 -22.48 -4.01
CA PRO A 906 19.38 -21.08 -4.41
C PRO A 906 18.26 -20.35 -3.66
N ALA A 907 18.29 -19.01 -3.69
CA ALA A 907 17.24 -18.16 -3.12
C ALA A 907 16.10 -17.93 -4.14
N LEU A 908 14.84 -17.89 -3.68
CA LEU A 908 13.69 -17.49 -4.51
C LEU A 908 13.74 -15.99 -4.77
N ALA A 909 14.06 -15.60 -6.00
CA ALA A 909 14.32 -14.20 -6.34
C ALA A 909 13.07 -13.46 -6.82
N TRP A 910 12.18 -14.16 -7.51
CA TRP A 910 10.92 -13.64 -8.03
C TRP A 910 9.99 -14.79 -8.42
N GLU A 911 8.70 -14.55 -8.27
CA GLU A 911 7.65 -15.43 -8.78
C GLU A 911 6.61 -14.61 -9.57
N ALA A 912 6.08 -15.24 -10.60
CA ALA A 912 4.93 -14.73 -11.31
C ALA A 912 3.69 -14.72 -10.41
N TRP A 913 2.76 -13.83 -10.69
CA TRP A 913 1.55 -13.63 -9.90
C TRP A 913 0.43 -13.18 -10.84
N PRO A 914 -0.85 -13.54 -10.66
CA PRO A 914 -1.45 -14.27 -9.52
C PRO A 914 -1.06 -15.75 -9.40
N PRO A 915 -1.44 -16.46 -8.32
CA PRO A 915 -1.00 -17.84 -8.02
C PRO A 915 -1.16 -18.88 -9.15
N VAL A 916 -2.03 -18.66 -10.13
CA VAL A 916 -2.12 -19.49 -11.35
C VAL A 916 -0.84 -19.50 -12.20
N MET A 917 -0.01 -18.45 -12.08
CA MET A 917 1.24 -18.30 -12.80
C MET A 917 2.37 -19.04 -12.10
N SER A 918 3.16 -19.80 -12.86
CA SER A 918 4.14 -20.77 -12.34
C SER A 918 5.60 -20.39 -12.62
N ALA A 919 5.85 -19.34 -13.40
CA ALA A 919 7.21 -18.92 -13.72
C ALA A 919 7.91 -18.34 -12.49
N ARG A 920 9.17 -18.73 -12.27
CA ARG A 920 9.98 -18.27 -11.14
C ARG A 920 11.41 -18.01 -11.56
N LEU A 921 12.06 -17.11 -10.84
CA LEU A 921 13.48 -16.83 -10.94
C LEU A 921 14.17 -17.17 -9.63
N LEU A 922 15.35 -17.76 -9.75
CA LEU A 922 16.21 -18.14 -8.65
C LEU A 922 17.51 -17.35 -8.70
N LEU A 923 18.04 -17.04 -7.51
CA LEU A 923 19.30 -16.35 -7.31
C LEU A 923 20.33 -17.32 -6.70
N ALA A 924 21.46 -17.49 -7.39
CA ALA A 924 22.61 -18.23 -6.87
C ALA A 924 23.84 -17.33 -6.80
N GLY A 925 24.52 -17.33 -5.66
CA GLY A 925 25.79 -16.64 -5.44
C GLY A 925 26.97 -17.62 -5.42
N TYR A 926 28.13 -17.19 -5.92
CA TYR A 926 29.35 -17.98 -6.04
C TYR A 926 30.56 -17.20 -5.55
N GLU A 927 31.34 -17.81 -4.68
CA GLU A 927 32.60 -17.26 -4.19
C GLU A 927 33.71 -17.45 -5.24
N VAL A 928 34.39 -16.36 -5.61
CA VAL A 928 35.56 -16.40 -6.50
C VAL A 928 36.83 -16.48 -5.65
N PRO A 929 37.60 -17.58 -5.71
CA PRO A 929 38.82 -17.70 -4.91
C PRO A 929 39.83 -16.61 -5.26
N VAL A 930 40.55 -16.12 -4.25
CA VAL A 930 41.58 -15.08 -4.42
C VAL A 930 42.59 -15.49 -5.50
N GLY A 931 42.80 -14.61 -6.47
CA GLY A 931 43.74 -14.83 -7.58
C GLY A 931 43.19 -15.67 -8.74
N GLN A 932 41.95 -16.18 -8.66
CA GLN A 932 41.27 -16.81 -9.78
C GLN A 932 40.57 -15.78 -10.68
N ARG A 933 40.35 -16.17 -11.93
CA ARG A 933 39.62 -15.38 -12.93
C ARG A 933 38.40 -16.15 -13.41
N VAL A 934 37.33 -15.41 -13.71
CA VAL A 934 36.05 -15.97 -14.15
C VAL A 934 36.05 -16.01 -15.68
N VAL A 935 36.00 -17.20 -16.27
CA VAL A 935 36.11 -17.41 -17.73
C VAL A 935 34.77 -17.62 -18.43
N GLY A 936 33.73 -17.94 -17.68
CA GLY A 936 32.41 -18.16 -18.25
C GLY A 936 31.36 -18.58 -17.24
N ILE A 937 30.16 -18.82 -17.76
CA ILE A 937 29.01 -19.37 -17.05
C ILE A 937 28.53 -20.59 -17.83
N ASP A 938 28.25 -21.69 -17.14
CA ASP A 938 27.49 -22.81 -17.70
C ASP A 938 26.06 -22.75 -17.17
N PRO A 939 25.04 -22.47 -18.00
CA PRO A 939 23.65 -22.50 -17.58
C PRO A 939 23.16 -23.87 -17.08
N ASN A 940 23.86 -24.97 -17.43
CA ASN A 940 23.60 -26.31 -16.92
C ASN A 940 22.11 -26.74 -17.09
N GLY A 941 21.56 -26.56 -18.29
CA GLY A 941 20.16 -26.88 -18.60
C GLY A 941 19.13 -25.82 -18.15
N ARG A 942 19.57 -24.70 -17.55
CA ARG A 942 18.72 -23.55 -17.21
C ARG A 942 18.88 -22.42 -18.21
N THR A 943 18.08 -21.37 -18.05
CA THR A 943 18.28 -20.10 -18.73
C THR A 943 18.72 -19.04 -17.73
N VAL A 944 19.96 -18.57 -17.84
CA VAL A 944 20.47 -17.44 -17.05
C VAL A 944 19.98 -16.15 -17.69
N ILE A 945 19.30 -15.29 -16.94
CA ILE A 945 18.73 -14.04 -17.47
C ILE A 945 19.60 -12.83 -17.13
N ALA A 946 20.38 -12.90 -16.05
CA ALA A 946 21.30 -11.84 -15.67
C ALA A 946 22.46 -12.40 -14.83
N ALA A 947 23.60 -11.72 -14.91
CA ALA A 947 24.80 -12.03 -14.12
C ALA A 947 25.41 -10.74 -13.57
N VAL A 948 25.79 -10.76 -12.31
CA VAL A 948 26.28 -9.58 -11.57
C VAL A 948 27.52 -9.99 -10.77
N GLY A 949 28.56 -9.15 -10.78
CA GLY A 949 29.77 -9.36 -10.00
C GLY A 949 29.87 -8.36 -8.85
N LEU A 950 30.32 -8.82 -7.69
CA LEU A 950 30.82 -7.96 -6.62
C LEU A 950 32.35 -7.85 -6.74
N PRO A 951 32.92 -6.66 -6.96
CA PRO A 951 34.37 -6.51 -7.10
C PRO A 951 35.13 -6.84 -5.80
N SER A 952 36.36 -7.37 -5.89
CA SER A 952 37.24 -7.66 -4.74
C SER A 952 37.66 -6.44 -3.92
N GLY A 953 37.42 -5.22 -4.44
CA GLY A 953 37.61 -3.97 -3.71
C GLY A 953 36.40 -3.57 -2.86
N ALA A 954 35.27 -4.27 -2.96
CA ALA A 954 34.12 -4.07 -2.09
C ALA A 954 34.41 -4.54 -0.66
N SER A 955 33.66 -4.02 0.31
CA SER A 955 33.79 -4.45 1.70
C SER A 955 33.23 -5.86 1.89
N GLN A 956 33.91 -6.70 2.67
CA GLN A 956 33.39 -8.01 3.09
C GLN A 956 32.00 -7.91 3.73
N ALA A 957 31.72 -6.81 4.43
CA ALA A 957 30.40 -6.57 5.04
C ALA A 957 29.26 -6.56 4.01
N VAL A 958 29.51 -6.15 2.76
CA VAL A 958 28.50 -6.18 1.69
C VAL A 958 28.19 -7.61 1.28
N ALA A 959 29.22 -8.45 1.13
CA ALA A 959 29.04 -9.86 0.81
C ALA A 959 28.31 -10.61 1.94
N ASP A 960 28.68 -10.35 3.19
CA ASP A 960 28.03 -10.94 4.37
C ASP A 960 26.55 -10.50 4.47
N GLN A 961 26.27 -9.24 4.13
CA GLN A 961 24.91 -8.69 4.10
C GLN A 961 24.06 -9.37 3.01
N VAL A 962 24.60 -9.55 1.81
CA VAL A 962 23.93 -10.27 0.71
C VAL A 962 23.65 -11.72 1.13
N ALA A 963 24.66 -12.44 1.63
CA ALA A 963 24.50 -13.83 2.05
C ALA A 963 23.41 -13.96 3.12
N LYS A 964 23.41 -13.08 4.13
CA LYS A 964 22.39 -13.07 5.19
C LYS A 964 20.97 -12.83 4.64
N ALA A 965 20.79 -11.90 3.71
CA ALA A 965 19.48 -11.64 3.09
C ALA A 965 19.00 -12.87 2.30
N MET A 966 19.87 -13.41 1.43
CA MET A 966 19.58 -14.61 0.64
C MET A 966 19.13 -15.82 1.48
N GLN A 967 19.57 -15.95 2.73
CA GLN A 967 19.20 -17.06 3.59
C GLN A 967 17.68 -17.18 3.79
N GLN A 968 16.96 -16.07 3.88
CA GLN A 968 15.50 -16.07 4.05
C GLN A 968 14.80 -16.60 2.79
N ASP A 969 15.21 -16.11 1.61
CA ASP A 969 14.64 -16.56 0.34
C ASP A 969 15.10 -17.97 -0.07
N VAL A 970 16.22 -18.47 0.47
CA VAL A 970 16.56 -19.91 0.40
C VAL A 970 15.53 -20.74 1.18
N GLN A 971 15.20 -20.35 2.42
CA GLN A 971 14.21 -21.07 3.22
C GLN A 971 12.81 -21.03 2.59
N ARG A 972 12.46 -19.88 1.98
CA ARG A 972 11.22 -19.72 1.22
C ARG A 972 11.17 -20.66 0.01
N TRP A 973 12.27 -20.78 -0.73
CA TRP A 973 12.35 -21.72 -1.85
C TRP A 973 12.20 -23.18 -1.40
N GLU A 974 12.83 -23.55 -0.29
CA GLU A 974 12.68 -24.89 0.29
C GLU A 974 11.25 -25.18 0.75
N ALA A 975 10.56 -24.17 1.31
CA ALA A 975 9.15 -24.27 1.67
C ALA A 975 8.26 -24.47 0.44
N MET A 976 8.49 -23.70 -0.62
CA MET A 976 7.76 -23.84 -1.89
C MET A 976 7.95 -25.23 -2.51
N LEU A 977 9.18 -25.74 -2.56
CA LEU A 977 9.46 -27.10 -3.05
C LEU A 977 8.79 -28.18 -2.20
N ARG A 978 8.65 -27.97 -0.89
CA ARG A 978 7.87 -28.87 -0.03
C ARG A 978 6.38 -28.81 -0.37
N PHE A 979 5.82 -27.61 -0.48
CA PHE A 979 4.42 -27.39 -0.83
C PHE A 979 4.05 -28.07 -2.16
N GLU A 980 4.85 -27.88 -3.21
CA GLU A 980 4.58 -28.50 -4.51
C GLU A 980 4.59 -30.04 -4.46
N ARG A 981 5.57 -30.63 -3.76
CA ARG A 981 5.63 -32.10 -3.60
C ARG A 981 4.41 -32.64 -2.86
N ILE A 982 3.95 -31.91 -1.85
CA ILE A 982 2.76 -32.28 -1.07
C ILE A 982 1.53 -32.18 -1.96
N ALA A 983 1.38 -31.11 -2.74
CA ALA A 983 0.25 -30.96 -3.63
C ALA A 983 0.24 -32.03 -4.73
N ASP A 984 1.39 -32.40 -5.28
CA ASP A 984 1.50 -33.53 -6.21
C ASP A 984 1.12 -34.86 -5.55
N SER A 985 1.47 -35.04 -4.28
CA SER A 985 1.04 -36.21 -3.48
C SER A 985 -0.48 -36.22 -3.29
N ILE A 986 -1.08 -35.08 -2.91
CA ILE A 986 -2.54 -34.90 -2.80
C ILE A 986 -3.22 -35.23 -4.13
N ARG A 987 -2.70 -34.73 -5.27
CA ARG A 987 -3.21 -35.03 -6.60
C ARG A 987 -3.17 -36.52 -6.91
N ALA A 988 -2.05 -37.17 -6.60
CA ALA A 988 -1.89 -38.61 -6.78
C ALA A 988 -2.85 -39.42 -5.90
N LEU A 989 -3.04 -39.02 -4.64
CA LEU A 989 -4.00 -39.64 -3.71
C LEU A 989 -5.43 -39.46 -4.20
N ALA A 990 -5.83 -38.24 -4.55
CA ALA A 990 -7.16 -37.91 -5.05
C ALA A 990 -7.53 -38.82 -6.23
N SER A 991 -6.59 -39.02 -7.17
CA SER A 991 -6.80 -39.84 -8.37
C SER A 991 -7.17 -41.31 -8.11
N GLN A 992 -6.94 -41.83 -6.90
CA GLN A 992 -7.24 -43.22 -6.52
C GLN A 992 -8.73 -43.49 -6.27
N VAL A 993 -9.53 -42.44 -6.09
CA VAL A 993 -10.97 -42.53 -5.79
C VAL A 993 -11.76 -41.90 -6.94
N PRO A 994 -12.94 -42.45 -7.34
CA PRO A 994 -13.79 -41.82 -8.35
C PRO A 994 -14.16 -40.37 -8.00
N GLN A 995 -14.28 -39.53 -9.03
CA GLN A 995 -14.81 -38.17 -8.87
C GLN A 995 -16.24 -38.22 -8.30
N GLY A 996 -16.56 -37.30 -7.39
CA GLY A 996 -17.87 -37.24 -6.73
C GLY A 996 -18.06 -38.25 -5.58
N ALA A 997 -17.03 -39.01 -5.20
CA ALA A 997 -17.07 -39.87 -4.00
C ALA A 997 -16.98 -39.07 -2.68
N PHE A 998 -16.55 -37.81 -2.77
CA PHE A 998 -16.49 -36.86 -1.67
C PHE A 998 -17.32 -35.64 -2.01
N ALA A 999 -17.82 -34.96 -0.99
CA ALA A 999 -18.54 -33.70 -1.15
C ALA A 999 -17.98 -32.62 -0.23
N ILE A 1000 -18.29 -31.38 -0.55
CA ILE A 1000 -18.00 -30.23 0.29
C ILE A 1000 -19.31 -29.53 0.63
N LEU A 1001 -19.47 -29.15 1.90
CA LEU A 1001 -20.65 -28.40 2.36
C LEU A 1001 -20.75 -27.03 1.67
N PRO A 1002 -21.95 -26.46 1.53
CA PRO A 1002 -22.12 -25.09 1.02
C PRO A 1002 -21.37 -24.07 1.90
N TYR A 1003 -20.60 -23.16 1.29
CA TYR A 1003 -19.93 -22.06 2.01
C TYR A 1003 -20.82 -20.84 2.17
N THR A 1004 -20.57 -20.06 3.21
CA THR A 1004 -21.38 -18.92 3.62
C THR A 1004 -20.64 -17.59 3.50
N GLN A 1005 -19.32 -17.53 3.71
CA GLN A 1005 -18.45 -16.38 3.32
C GLN A 1005 -16.93 -16.50 3.61
N ASN A 1006 -16.47 -17.41 4.51
CA ASN A 1006 -15.10 -17.38 5.04
C ASN A 1006 -14.35 -18.71 4.76
N SER A 1007 -13.60 -18.81 3.66
CA SER A 1007 -12.89 -20.06 3.36
C SER A 1007 -11.65 -20.26 4.23
N SER A 1008 -11.40 -21.52 4.60
CA SER A 1008 -10.16 -21.95 5.26
C SER A 1008 -8.91 -21.75 4.39
N SER A 1009 -7.78 -21.42 5.02
CA SER A 1009 -6.47 -21.24 4.37
C SER A 1009 -6.00 -22.48 3.58
N VAL A 1010 -6.55 -23.66 3.93
CA VAL A 1010 -6.25 -24.95 3.31
C VAL A 1010 -6.82 -25.10 1.90
N VAL A 1011 -7.80 -24.27 1.52
CA VAL A 1011 -8.51 -24.38 0.22
C VAL A 1011 -7.54 -24.27 -0.95
N ASN A 1012 -6.58 -23.35 -0.87
CA ASN A 1012 -5.59 -23.14 -1.92
C ASN A 1012 -4.74 -24.39 -2.18
N LEU A 1013 -4.32 -25.11 -1.14
CA LEU A 1013 -3.56 -26.35 -1.30
C LEU A 1013 -4.44 -27.47 -1.87
N LEU A 1014 -5.71 -27.57 -1.45
CA LEU A 1014 -6.63 -28.56 -2.01
C LEU A 1014 -6.94 -28.29 -3.49
N ASP A 1015 -7.01 -27.02 -3.90
CA ASP A 1015 -7.17 -26.65 -5.31
C ASP A 1015 -5.90 -26.89 -6.12
N PHE A 1016 -4.74 -26.50 -5.61
CA PHE A 1016 -3.46 -26.73 -6.28
C PHE A 1016 -3.18 -28.24 -6.45
N GLY A 1017 -3.60 -29.05 -5.47
CA GLY A 1017 -3.57 -30.51 -5.52
C GLY A 1017 -4.71 -31.18 -6.31
N ASP A 1018 -5.58 -30.42 -7.00
CA ASP A 1018 -6.77 -30.92 -7.72
C ASP A 1018 -7.69 -31.84 -6.88
N PHE A 1019 -7.68 -31.69 -5.56
CA PHE A 1019 -8.55 -32.48 -4.68
C PHE A 1019 -9.97 -31.90 -4.68
N ARG A 1020 -10.09 -30.58 -4.44
CA ARG A 1020 -11.39 -29.91 -4.33
C ARG A 1020 -12.21 -29.98 -5.61
N SER A 1021 -11.58 -29.82 -6.78
CA SER A 1021 -12.24 -29.94 -8.10
C SER A 1021 -12.82 -31.34 -8.38
N ARG A 1022 -12.43 -32.35 -7.60
CA ARG A 1022 -12.95 -33.73 -7.69
C ARG A 1022 -14.05 -34.04 -6.68
N CYS A 1023 -14.32 -33.11 -5.76
CA CYS A 1023 -15.44 -33.20 -4.82
C CYS A 1023 -16.71 -32.58 -5.42
N ASP A 1024 -17.88 -33.12 -5.07
CA ASP A 1024 -19.15 -32.46 -5.38
C ASP A 1024 -19.35 -31.28 -4.40
N GLN A 1025 -19.24 -30.04 -4.88
CA GLN A 1025 -19.61 -28.86 -4.10
C GLN A 1025 -21.14 -28.80 -4.00
N LEU A 1026 -21.68 -29.02 -2.80
CA LEU A 1026 -23.13 -29.11 -2.62
C LEU A 1026 -23.78 -27.73 -2.69
N THR A 1027 -24.93 -27.63 -3.37
CA THR A 1027 -25.85 -26.50 -3.19
C THR A 1027 -26.71 -26.68 -1.93
N PRO A 1028 -27.31 -25.61 -1.38
CA PRO A 1028 -28.31 -25.70 -0.33
C PRO A 1028 -29.38 -26.79 -0.57
N GLU A 1029 -29.93 -26.85 -1.78
CA GLU A 1029 -30.99 -27.79 -2.17
C GLU A 1029 -30.48 -29.23 -2.26
N GLN A 1030 -29.21 -29.42 -2.65
CA GLN A 1030 -28.61 -30.74 -2.70
C GLN A 1030 -28.32 -31.28 -1.29
N LEU A 1031 -27.91 -30.42 -0.36
CA LEU A 1031 -27.65 -30.78 1.03
C LEU A 1031 -28.88 -31.37 1.72
N VAL A 1032 -30.05 -30.74 1.55
CA VAL A 1032 -31.31 -31.19 2.19
C VAL A 1032 -32.04 -32.29 1.41
N ASN A 1033 -31.51 -32.71 0.27
CA ASN A 1033 -32.12 -33.78 -0.54
C ASN A 1033 -31.50 -35.14 -0.19
N PRO A 1034 -32.20 -36.04 0.50
CA PRO A 1034 -31.65 -37.33 0.93
C PRO A 1034 -31.32 -38.30 -0.23
N GLN A 1035 -31.86 -38.05 -1.43
CA GLN A 1035 -31.51 -38.82 -2.63
C GLN A 1035 -30.16 -38.40 -3.21
N ILE A 1036 -29.67 -37.21 -2.86
CA ILE A 1036 -28.39 -36.67 -3.31
C ILE A 1036 -27.35 -36.75 -2.20
N PHE A 1037 -27.69 -36.28 -0.99
CA PHE A 1037 -26.80 -36.25 0.16
C PHE A 1037 -27.06 -37.42 1.10
N ASN A 1038 -26.19 -38.44 1.05
CA ASN A 1038 -26.23 -39.62 1.91
C ASN A 1038 -24.85 -40.30 1.98
N ALA A 1039 -24.66 -41.19 2.97
CA ALA A 1039 -23.39 -41.89 3.20
C ALA A 1039 -23.08 -42.99 2.17
N GLU A 1040 -24.06 -43.38 1.35
CA GLU A 1040 -23.82 -44.31 0.24
C GLU A 1040 -23.05 -43.62 -0.88
N LYS A 1041 -23.51 -42.42 -1.27
CA LYS A 1041 -22.89 -41.58 -2.31
C LYS A 1041 -21.57 -40.97 -1.84
N TYR A 1042 -21.57 -40.28 -0.70
CA TYR A 1042 -20.40 -39.54 -0.22
C TYR A 1042 -19.71 -40.26 0.94
N LYS A 1043 -18.51 -40.77 0.70
CA LYS A 1043 -17.72 -41.50 1.72
C LYS A 1043 -17.18 -40.57 2.80
N ALA A 1044 -16.91 -39.32 2.42
CA ALA A 1044 -16.57 -38.24 3.32
C ALA A 1044 -17.14 -36.92 2.81
N VAL A 1045 -17.44 -36.03 3.73
CA VAL A 1045 -17.92 -34.67 3.50
C VAL A 1045 -16.98 -33.72 4.23
N PHE A 1046 -16.52 -32.69 3.53
CA PHE A 1046 -15.61 -31.70 4.08
C PHE A 1046 -16.38 -30.42 4.42
N ASP A 1047 -16.02 -29.83 5.54
CA ASP A 1047 -16.35 -28.45 5.90
C ASP A 1047 -15.07 -27.61 5.84
N LEU A 1048 -15.04 -26.63 4.94
CA LEU A 1048 -13.91 -25.71 4.74
C LEU A 1048 -14.31 -24.24 4.96
N ASP A 1049 -15.46 -23.99 5.59
CA ASP A 1049 -15.94 -22.63 5.91
C ASP A 1049 -15.27 -22.08 7.19
N GLY A 1050 -15.75 -20.94 7.69
CA GLY A 1050 -15.31 -20.32 8.94
C GLY A 1050 -15.99 -20.96 10.16
N GLU A 1051 -16.71 -20.15 10.94
CA GLU A 1051 -17.53 -20.63 12.06
C GLU A 1051 -19.01 -20.79 11.67
N ASP A 1052 -19.40 -20.31 10.50
CA ASP A 1052 -20.77 -20.30 10.01
C ASP A 1052 -21.19 -21.65 9.39
N TYR A 1053 -22.49 -21.94 9.42
CA TYR A 1053 -23.07 -23.08 8.72
C TYR A 1053 -24.51 -22.84 8.27
N LEU A 1054 -24.91 -23.51 7.20
CA LEU A 1054 -26.28 -23.49 6.71
C LEU A 1054 -27.17 -24.39 7.59
N ASP A 1055 -28.06 -23.78 8.37
CA ASP A 1055 -28.99 -24.49 9.25
C ASP A 1055 -30.33 -24.80 8.56
N THR A 1056 -30.82 -23.85 7.75
CA THR A 1056 -32.19 -23.88 7.18
C THR A 1056 -32.20 -23.51 5.69
N VAL A 1057 -32.83 -24.36 4.87
CA VAL A 1057 -33.05 -24.17 3.42
C VAL A 1057 -34.54 -24.00 3.09
N HIS A 1058 -35.36 -25.00 3.43
CA HIS A 1058 -36.80 -24.99 3.19
C HIS A 1058 -37.60 -24.92 4.50
N GLN A 1059 -37.15 -25.62 5.53
CA GLN A 1059 -37.78 -25.69 6.84
C GLN A 1059 -36.75 -25.56 7.94
N PRO A 1060 -37.12 -25.01 9.12
CA PRO A 1060 -36.17 -24.83 10.22
C PRO A 1060 -35.34 -26.10 10.50
N HIS A 1061 -34.03 -25.94 10.55
CA HIS A 1061 -33.02 -26.98 10.83
C HIS A 1061 -32.88 -28.10 9.80
N ASP A 1062 -33.53 -28.03 8.63
CA ASP A 1062 -33.51 -29.15 7.67
C ASP A 1062 -32.10 -29.49 7.15
N ALA A 1063 -31.19 -28.53 7.05
CA ALA A 1063 -29.79 -28.77 6.69
C ALA A 1063 -28.98 -29.36 7.86
N ALA A 1064 -29.18 -28.86 9.08
CA ALA A 1064 -28.57 -29.44 10.28
C ALA A 1064 -29.00 -30.89 10.51
N GLU A 1065 -30.28 -31.20 10.30
CA GLU A 1065 -30.85 -32.54 10.39
C GLU A 1065 -30.32 -33.45 9.27
N ALA A 1066 -30.12 -32.93 8.06
CA ALA A 1066 -29.51 -33.69 6.97
C ALA A 1066 -28.09 -34.14 7.31
N LEU A 1067 -27.27 -33.26 7.91
CA LEU A 1067 -25.92 -33.61 8.36
C LEU A 1067 -25.92 -34.63 9.50
N GLN A 1068 -26.87 -34.51 10.44
CA GLN A 1068 -27.06 -35.51 11.49
C GLN A 1068 -27.46 -36.88 10.91
N SER A 1069 -28.37 -36.91 9.94
CA SER A 1069 -28.79 -38.13 9.24
C SER A 1069 -27.63 -38.79 8.47
N TYR A 1070 -26.81 -37.99 7.78
CA TYR A 1070 -25.61 -38.46 7.10
C TYR A 1070 -24.65 -39.21 8.05
N LEU A 1071 -24.40 -38.64 9.23
CA LEU A 1071 -23.58 -39.29 10.26
C LEU A 1071 -24.22 -40.57 10.81
N GLN A 1072 -25.54 -40.58 11.04
CA GLN A 1072 -26.26 -41.78 11.48
C GLN A 1072 -26.21 -42.93 10.46
N GLN A 1073 -26.11 -42.61 9.17
CA GLN A 1073 -25.93 -43.60 8.09
C GLN A 1073 -24.49 -44.16 7.99
N GLY A 1074 -23.56 -43.69 8.84
CA GLY A 1074 -22.15 -44.08 8.82
C GLY A 1074 -21.24 -43.17 8.01
N GLY A 1075 -21.70 -41.96 7.68
CA GLY A 1075 -20.91 -40.96 6.97
C GLY A 1075 -19.71 -40.45 7.78
N THR A 1076 -18.76 -39.80 7.10
CA THR A 1076 -17.57 -39.18 7.72
C THR A 1076 -17.56 -37.68 7.45
N LEU A 1077 -17.60 -36.86 8.50
CA LEU A 1077 -17.47 -35.41 8.42
C LEU A 1077 -16.02 -35.02 8.75
N VAL A 1078 -15.40 -34.20 7.92
CA VAL A 1078 -14.03 -33.72 8.09
C VAL A 1078 -14.07 -32.20 8.23
N LEU A 1079 -13.68 -31.69 9.40
CA LEU A 1079 -13.70 -30.27 9.73
C LEU A 1079 -12.30 -29.68 9.52
N LEU A 1080 -12.14 -28.87 8.47
CA LEU A 1080 -10.91 -28.14 8.15
C LEU A 1080 -11.22 -26.63 8.06
N THR A 1081 -11.86 -26.09 9.08
CA THR A 1081 -12.41 -24.73 9.06
C THR A 1081 -11.36 -23.64 9.28
N GLY A 1082 -11.65 -22.44 8.76
CA GLY A 1082 -10.76 -21.29 8.80
C GLY A 1082 -10.79 -20.49 10.11
N LEU A 1083 -11.68 -20.81 11.04
CA LEU A 1083 -11.86 -20.10 12.30
C LEU A 1083 -12.04 -21.07 13.48
N PRO A 1084 -11.86 -20.62 14.74
CA PRO A 1084 -11.65 -21.50 15.88
C PRO A 1084 -12.78 -22.47 16.23
N TYR A 1085 -14.04 -22.05 16.06
CA TYR A 1085 -15.21 -22.86 16.42
C TYR A 1085 -16.05 -23.23 15.17
N PRO A 1086 -15.80 -24.41 14.56
CA PRO A 1086 -16.55 -24.88 13.39
C PRO A 1086 -18.06 -25.01 13.68
N LEU A 1087 -18.90 -24.64 12.71
CA LEU A 1087 -20.36 -24.80 12.77
C LEU A 1087 -20.98 -24.19 14.05
N TYR A 1088 -20.53 -23.00 14.45
CA TYR A 1088 -21.01 -22.25 15.62
C TYR A 1088 -22.17 -21.32 15.30
N TYR A 1089 -22.13 -20.63 14.15
CA TYR A 1089 -23.13 -19.65 13.76
C TYR A 1089 -24.09 -20.22 12.70
N ALA A 1090 -25.37 -20.35 13.06
CA ALA A 1090 -26.42 -20.84 12.18
C ALA A 1090 -26.90 -19.75 11.22
N GLN A 1091 -26.97 -20.09 9.93
CA GLN A 1091 -27.49 -19.22 8.88
C GLN A 1091 -28.74 -19.81 8.21
N ALA A 1092 -29.68 -18.94 7.86
CA ALA A 1092 -30.80 -19.23 6.96
C ALA A 1092 -30.70 -18.32 5.71
N SER A 1093 -31.22 -18.79 4.58
CA SER A 1093 -31.16 -18.03 3.32
C SER A 1093 -31.74 -16.62 3.48
N GLY A 1094 -30.92 -15.60 3.23
CA GLY A 1094 -31.28 -14.18 3.36
C GLY A 1094 -31.33 -13.61 4.79
N GLN A 1095 -30.84 -14.36 5.80
CA GLN A 1095 -30.77 -13.90 7.19
C GLN A 1095 -29.31 -13.79 7.68
N LEU A 1096 -29.11 -12.93 8.68
CA LEU A 1096 -27.83 -12.82 9.40
C LEU A 1096 -27.59 -14.08 10.24
N SER A 1097 -26.34 -14.50 10.34
CA SER A 1097 -25.94 -15.62 11.19
C SER A 1097 -26.21 -15.32 12.67
N HIS A 1098 -26.53 -16.34 13.46
CA HIS A 1098 -26.73 -16.24 14.91
C HIS A 1098 -26.10 -17.43 15.63
N ALA A 1099 -25.72 -17.25 16.89
CA ALA A 1099 -25.05 -18.31 17.66
C ALA A 1099 -26.00 -19.47 17.96
N ASP A 1100 -25.74 -20.63 17.37
CA ASP A 1100 -26.41 -21.91 17.66
C ASP A 1100 -25.42 -23.06 17.31
N PRO A 1101 -24.52 -23.45 18.23
CA PRO A 1101 -23.45 -24.38 17.91
C PRO A 1101 -23.98 -25.79 17.57
N LEU A 1102 -23.69 -26.25 16.36
CA LEU A 1102 -24.19 -27.52 15.84
C LEU A 1102 -23.37 -28.73 16.32
N LEU A 1103 -22.05 -28.60 16.51
CA LEU A 1103 -21.17 -29.73 16.83
C LEU A 1103 -21.59 -30.55 18.06
N PRO A 1104 -22.05 -29.96 19.20
CA PRO A 1104 -22.60 -30.73 20.31
C PRO A 1104 -23.79 -31.63 19.91
N ARG A 1105 -24.67 -31.16 19.01
CA ARG A 1105 -25.81 -31.93 18.49
C ARG A 1105 -25.36 -33.07 17.57
N LEU A 1106 -24.23 -32.91 16.87
CA LEU A 1106 -23.60 -33.95 16.05
C LEU A 1106 -22.76 -34.95 16.85
N GLY A 1107 -22.53 -34.68 18.15
CA GLY A 1107 -21.80 -35.56 19.06
C GLY A 1107 -20.32 -35.19 19.27
N LEU A 1108 -19.91 -33.97 18.92
CA LEU A 1108 -18.57 -33.42 19.17
C LEU A 1108 -18.67 -32.10 19.96
N PRO A 1109 -18.85 -32.13 21.28
CA PRO A 1109 -18.79 -30.91 22.08
C PRO A 1109 -17.36 -30.38 22.16
N LEU A 1110 -17.19 -29.06 21.95
CA LEU A 1110 -15.93 -28.35 22.13
C LEU A 1110 -16.03 -27.38 23.32
N TYR A 1111 -14.91 -27.07 23.95
CA TYR A 1111 -14.81 -26.02 24.97
C TYR A 1111 -13.62 -25.09 24.69
N ASN A 1112 -13.69 -23.88 25.22
CA ASN A 1112 -12.64 -22.87 25.07
C ASN A 1112 -11.45 -23.23 25.98
N ALA A 1113 -10.43 -23.86 25.40
CA ALA A 1113 -9.21 -24.25 26.10
C ALA A 1113 -8.23 -23.08 26.23
N ILE A 1114 -8.07 -22.33 25.14
CA ILE A 1114 -7.26 -21.10 25.10
C ILE A 1114 -8.10 -20.03 24.40
N GLU A 1115 -8.24 -18.88 25.05
CA GLU A 1115 -8.85 -17.68 24.46
C GLU A 1115 -7.82 -16.57 24.20
N THR A 1116 -6.80 -16.51 25.06
CA THR A 1116 -5.66 -15.58 24.97
C THR A 1116 -4.38 -16.35 25.22
N MET A 1117 -3.30 -15.95 24.53
CA MET A 1117 -2.03 -16.68 24.58
C MET A 1117 -1.51 -16.77 26.02
N PRO A 1118 -1.26 -17.98 26.55
CA PRO A 1118 -0.68 -18.15 27.88
C PRO A 1118 0.77 -17.63 27.95
N GLN A 1119 1.25 -17.34 29.16
CA GLN A 1119 2.69 -17.05 29.38
C GLN A 1119 3.58 -18.30 29.23
N ASP A 1120 2.97 -19.48 29.20
CA ASP A 1120 3.69 -20.75 29.01
C ASP A 1120 4.03 -20.94 27.53
N ARG A 1121 5.21 -21.48 27.24
CA ARG A 1121 5.60 -21.79 25.86
C ARG A 1121 4.91 -23.08 25.44
N LEU A 1122 4.08 -23.02 24.41
CA LEU A 1122 3.26 -24.15 23.97
C LEU A 1122 3.95 -25.00 22.90
N GLU A 1123 3.72 -26.31 22.96
CA GLU A 1123 4.15 -27.32 22.00
C GLU A 1123 2.95 -28.22 21.65
N VAL A 1124 2.84 -28.62 20.40
CA VAL A 1124 1.87 -29.60 19.92
C VAL A 1124 2.55 -30.97 19.97
N GLN A 1125 1.94 -31.92 20.67
CA GLN A 1125 2.48 -33.26 20.91
C GLN A 1125 1.53 -34.33 20.36
N GLU A 1126 2.08 -35.24 19.55
CA GLU A 1126 1.38 -36.43 19.06
C GLU A 1126 1.01 -37.35 20.22
N ILE A 1127 -0.18 -37.94 20.15
CA ILE A 1127 -0.63 -38.96 21.09
C ILE A 1127 -0.28 -40.34 20.51
N GLU A 1128 0.48 -41.11 21.29
CA GLU A 1128 0.97 -42.43 20.89
C GLU A 1128 -0.18 -43.36 20.51
N GLY A 1129 -0.06 -44.01 19.34
CA GLY A 1129 -1.00 -45.02 18.87
C GLY A 1129 -2.15 -44.49 18.00
N GLN A 1130 -2.20 -43.19 17.69
CA GLN A 1130 -3.12 -42.65 16.69
C GLN A 1130 -2.77 -43.14 15.27
N HIS A 1131 -3.76 -43.26 14.39
CA HIS A 1131 -3.58 -43.80 13.03
C HIS A 1131 -4.13 -42.91 11.91
N VAL A 1132 -4.50 -41.68 12.22
CA VAL A 1132 -5.14 -40.76 11.28
C VAL A 1132 -4.10 -39.86 10.62
N LEU A 1133 -3.36 -39.09 11.40
CA LEU A 1133 -2.37 -38.15 10.90
C LEU A 1133 -0.97 -38.76 10.96
N THR A 1134 -0.66 -39.61 9.99
CA THR A 1134 0.62 -40.31 9.90
C THR A 1134 1.70 -39.47 9.21
N ASP A 1135 2.99 -39.82 9.42
CA ASP A 1135 4.16 -39.16 8.84
C ASP A 1135 4.40 -37.68 9.24
N LEU A 1136 3.82 -37.26 10.36
CA LEU A 1136 4.09 -35.97 11.00
C LEU A 1136 5.12 -36.07 12.14
N PRO A 1137 5.77 -34.97 12.53
CA PRO A 1137 6.64 -34.97 13.69
C PRO A 1137 5.87 -35.25 14.99
N GLN A 1138 6.44 -36.10 15.86
CA GLN A 1138 5.87 -36.40 17.18
C GLN A 1138 5.65 -35.16 18.05
N ARG A 1139 6.43 -34.10 17.81
CA ARG A 1139 6.35 -32.82 18.50
C ARG A 1139 6.73 -31.68 17.59
N PHE A 1140 6.02 -30.57 17.70
CA PHE A 1140 6.35 -29.32 17.03
C PHE A 1140 5.83 -28.10 17.79
N ALA A 1141 6.39 -26.92 17.52
CA ALA A 1141 5.99 -25.69 18.20
C ALA A 1141 4.52 -25.38 17.94
N TYR A 1142 3.82 -24.86 18.96
CA TYR A 1142 2.50 -24.31 18.75
C TYR A 1142 2.57 -23.13 17.75
N PRO A 1143 1.71 -23.08 16.73
CA PRO A 1143 1.78 -22.06 15.69
C PRO A 1143 1.66 -20.64 16.22
N ASP A 1144 2.34 -19.71 15.55
CA ASP A 1144 2.17 -18.27 15.76
C ASP A 1144 0.88 -17.81 15.03
N GLY A 1145 0.18 -16.79 15.54
CA GLY A 1145 -1.07 -16.29 14.95
C GLY A 1145 -2.21 -16.18 15.95
N ASP A 1146 -3.42 -16.57 15.54
CA ASP A 1146 -4.58 -16.67 16.44
C ASP A 1146 -4.29 -17.71 17.54
N PRO A 1147 -4.25 -17.30 18.83
CA PRO A 1147 -3.89 -18.21 19.91
C PRO A 1147 -5.07 -19.08 20.38
N ARG A 1148 -6.27 -18.89 19.82
CA ARG A 1148 -7.48 -19.55 20.31
C ARG A 1148 -7.41 -21.05 20.02
N LEU A 1149 -7.68 -21.84 21.06
CA LEU A 1149 -7.79 -23.30 20.98
C LEU A 1149 -9.18 -23.70 21.45
N ARG A 1150 -9.90 -24.43 20.60
CA ARG A 1150 -11.10 -25.17 20.99
C ARG A 1150 -10.72 -26.64 21.14
N SER A 1151 -10.91 -27.19 22.34
CA SER A 1151 -10.57 -28.59 22.63
C SER A 1151 -11.83 -29.41 22.75
N VAL A 1152 -11.74 -30.70 22.41
CA VAL A 1152 -12.84 -31.65 22.60
C VAL A 1152 -13.17 -31.81 24.09
N ASP A 1153 -14.45 -31.68 24.45
CA ASP A 1153 -14.94 -31.95 25.80
C ASP A 1153 -15.24 -33.44 25.98
N LEU A 1154 -14.28 -34.15 26.57
CA LEU A 1154 -14.38 -35.58 26.87
C LEU A 1154 -15.57 -35.93 27.77
N THR A 1155 -15.99 -35.01 28.64
CA THR A 1155 -17.02 -35.29 29.66
C THR A 1155 -18.43 -35.23 29.08
N SER A 1156 -18.59 -34.58 27.94
CA SER A 1156 -19.87 -34.34 27.28
C SER A 1156 -20.08 -35.22 26.03
N LEU A 1157 -19.17 -36.16 25.74
CA LEU A 1157 -19.32 -37.06 24.59
C LEU A 1157 -20.56 -37.96 24.73
N PRO A 1158 -21.28 -38.25 23.63
CA PRO A 1158 -22.42 -39.16 23.66
C PRO A 1158 -22.06 -40.55 24.19
N ALA A 1159 -22.97 -41.17 24.96
CA ALA A 1159 -22.77 -42.52 25.47
C ALA A 1159 -22.56 -43.52 24.31
N GLY A 1160 -21.43 -44.23 24.32
CA GLY A 1160 -21.06 -45.20 23.27
C GLY A 1160 -20.28 -44.61 22.09
N ALA A 1161 -19.98 -43.31 22.12
CA ALA A 1161 -18.97 -42.69 21.27
C ALA A 1161 -17.57 -43.07 21.76
N THR A 1162 -16.61 -43.12 20.84
CA THR A 1162 -15.18 -43.30 21.16
C THR A 1162 -14.38 -42.15 20.56
N LEU A 1163 -13.47 -41.59 21.34
CA LEU A 1163 -12.52 -40.58 20.87
C LEU A 1163 -11.14 -41.22 20.68
N GLU A 1164 -10.56 -40.99 19.51
CA GLU A 1164 -9.14 -41.15 19.27
C GLU A 1164 -8.49 -39.76 19.22
N PRO A 1165 -7.81 -39.32 20.28
CA PRO A 1165 -7.12 -38.05 20.28
C PRO A 1165 -5.81 -38.20 19.49
N ILE A 1166 -5.50 -37.23 18.63
CA ILE A 1166 -4.41 -37.30 17.67
C ILE A 1166 -3.24 -36.40 18.12
N TYR A 1167 -3.54 -35.12 18.37
CA TYR A 1167 -2.58 -34.14 18.90
C TYR A 1167 -3.16 -33.42 20.10
N ARG A 1168 -2.31 -33.14 21.09
CA ARG A 1168 -2.61 -32.27 22.23
C ARG A 1168 -1.64 -31.12 22.33
N VAL A 1169 -2.05 -30.05 23.00
CA VAL A 1169 -1.21 -28.89 23.29
C VAL A 1169 -0.71 -29.00 24.71
N VAL A 1170 0.61 -28.95 24.88
CA VAL A 1170 1.28 -29.00 26.18
C VAL A 1170 2.16 -27.77 26.37
N GLY A 1171 2.13 -27.21 27.55
CA GLY A 1171 3.04 -26.12 27.92
C GLY A 1171 4.40 -26.63 28.36
N ALA A 1172 5.43 -25.79 28.30
CA ALA A 1172 6.77 -26.09 28.82
C ALA A 1172 6.76 -26.38 30.33
N SER A 1173 5.73 -25.90 31.06
CA SER A 1173 5.47 -26.29 32.45
C SER A 1173 5.01 -27.75 32.64
N GLY A 1174 4.68 -28.45 31.55
CA GLY A 1174 4.07 -29.78 31.54
C GLY A 1174 2.53 -29.76 31.67
N LYS A 1175 1.91 -28.58 31.70
CA LYS A 1175 0.45 -28.44 31.72
C LYS A 1175 -0.16 -28.90 30.39
N ASP A 1176 -1.19 -29.74 30.47
CA ASP A 1176 -2.04 -30.09 29.33
C ASP A 1176 -3.08 -28.98 29.10
N TYR A 1177 -3.11 -28.44 27.90
CA TYR A 1177 -4.05 -27.38 27.49
C TYR A 1177 -5.24 -27.94 26.70
N GLY A 1178 -5.22 -29.20 26.26
CA GLY A 1178 -6.32 -29.82 25.53
C GLY A 1178 -5.91 -30.46 24.20
N VAL A 1179 -6.88 -31.09 23.56
CA VAL A 1179 -6.73 -31.84 22.31
C VAL A 1179 -7.01 -30.92 21.12
N ALA A 1180 -6.01 -30.76 20.24
CA ALA A 1180 -6.09 -29.90 19.06
C ALA A 1180 -6.46 -30.67 17.77
N ALA A 1181 -6.39 -32.00 17.79
CA ALA A 1181 -6.89 -32.83 16.69
C ALA A 1181 -7.43 -34.15 17.24
N ALA A 1182 -8.58 -34.60 16.75
CA ALA A 1182 -9.17 -35.87 17.16
C ALA A 1182 -10.13 -36.48 16.14
N LEU A 1183 -10.27 -37.80 16.18
CA LEU A 1183 -11.30 -38.55 15.49
C LEU A 1183 -12.35 -39.05 16.48
N VAL A 1184 -13.59 -38.59 16.35
CA VAL A 1184 -14.73 -39.13 17.08
C VAL A 1184 -15.45 -40.16 16.23
N THR A 1185 -15.64 -41.37 16.77
CA THR A 1185 -16.57 -42.35 16.22
C THR A 1185 -17.84 -42.34 17.06
N LEU A 1186 -18.97 -42.06 16.42
CA LEU A 1186 -20.27 -41.90 17.06
C LEU A 1186 -20.88 -43.26 17.47
N PRO A 1187 -21.90 -43.25 18.33
CA PRO A 1187 -22.72 -44.43 18.59
C PRO A 1187 -23.34 -44.97 17.28
N PRO A 1188 -23.66 -46.27 17.20
CA PRO A 1188 -24.26 -46.84 16.01
C PRO A 1188 -25.63 -46.19 15.75
N GLY A 1189 -25.87 -45.80 14.49
CA GLY A 1189 -27.19 -45.35 14.03
C GLY A 1189 -28.18 -46.51 13.87
N PRO A 1190 -29.38 -46.24 13.34
CA PRO A 1190 -30.45 -47.23 13.19
C PRO A 1190 -30.04 -48.52 12.44
N ASP A 1191 -29.14 -48.39 11.45
CA ASP A 1191 -28.66 -49.50 10.63
C ASP A 1191 -27.38 -50.17 11.19
N GLY A 1192 -26.99 -49.84 12.42
CA GLY A 1192 -25.79 -50.38 13.08
C GLY A 1192 -24.45 -49.79 12.62
N LYS A 1193 -24.46 -48.94 11.58
CA LYS A 1193 -23.29 -48.19 11.10
C LYS A 1193 -22.94 -47.05 12.06
N ARG A 1194 -21.66 -46.68 12.12
CA ARG A 1194 -21.15 -45.62 13.01
C ARG A 1194 -20.60 -44.46 12.18
N GLY A 1195 -21.15 -43.26 12.39
CA GLY A 1195 -20.62 -42.04 11.81
C GLY A 1195 -19.29 -41.63 12.45
N ARG A 1196 -18.52 -40.82 11.74
CA ARG A 1196 -17.22 -40.31 12.22
C ARG A 1196 -17.10 -38.81 12.00
N ILE A 1197 -16.44 -38.12 12.93
CA ILE A 1197 -16.08 -36.71 12.79
C ILE A 1197 -14.58 -36.57 13.03
N LEU A 1198 -13.85 -36.12 12.02
CA LEU A 1198 -12.44 -35.73 12.13
C LEU A 1198 -12.39 -34.22 12.37
N TYR A 1199 -11.88 -33.83 13.53
CA TYR A 1199 -11.71 -32.44 13.92
C TYR A 1199 -10.22 -32.09 13.97
N ILE A 1200 -9.82 -31.07 13.22
CA ILE A 1200 -8.51 -30.42 13.32
C ILE A 1200 -8.76 -28.96 13.72
N SER A 1201 -8.10 -28.50 14.79
CA SER A 1201 -8.16 -27.09 15.18
C SER A 1201 -7.58 -26.21 14.08
N ASP A 1202 -8.27 -25.12 13.78
CA ASP A 1202 -7.86 -24.08 12.84
C ASP A 1202 -6.40 -23.60 13.04
N VAL A 1203 -5.93 -23.48 14.28
CA VAL A 1203 -4.56 -23.06 14.58
C VAL A 1203 -3.50 -23.95 13.92
N LEU A 1204 -3.77 -25.26 13.81
CA LEU A 1204 -2.86 -26.20 13.13
C LEU A 1204 -2.93 -26.08 11.60
N LEU A 1205 -4.02 -25.55 11.07
CA LEU A 1205 -4.26 -25.36 9.65
C LEU A 1205 -3.65 -24.05 9.12
N HIS A 1206 -3.29 -23.11 10.00
CA HIS A 1206 -2.63 -21.84 9.66
C HIS A 1206 -1.09 -21.88 9.75
N ASP A 1207 -0.47 -23.00 10.13
CA ASP A 1207 1.00 -23.10 10.15
C ASP A 1207 1.55 -23.48 8.76
N ASP A 1208 2.32 -22.58 8.15
CA ASP A 1208 2.93 -22.78 6.82
C ASP A 1208 3.83 -24.02 6.70
N ARG A 1209 4.35 -24.54 7.81
CA ARG A 1209 5.27 -25.68 7.82
C ARG A 1209 4.54 -27.01 7.93
N TYR A 1210 3.53 -27.08 8.79
CA TYR A 1210 2.84 -28.33 9.16
C TYR A 1210 1.46 -28.47 8.54
N SER A 1211 0.75 -27.37 8.26
CA SER A 1211 -0.57 -27.43 7.62
C SER A 1211 -0.56 -28.24 6.32
N PRO A 1212 0.41 -28.06 5.40
CA PRO A 1212 0.48 -28.88 4.20
C PRO A 1212 0.60 -30.38 4.48
N LEU A 1213 1.43 -30.76 5.46
CA LEU A 1213 1.63 -32.16 5.84
C LEU A 1213 0.38 -32.75 6.51
N ILE A 1214 -0.29 -31.97 7.36
CA ILE A 1214 -1.55 -32.35 8.00
C ILE A 1214 -2.60 -32.64 6.92
N LEU A 1215 -2.75 -31.76 5.93
CA LEU A 1215 -3.70 -31.94 4.85
C LEU A 1215 -3.38 -33.16 3.99
N GLU A 1216 -2.11 -33.40 3.67
CA GLU A 1216 -1.71 -34.61 2.95
C GLU A 1216 -2.15 -35.87 3.71
N ALA A 1217 -1.92 -35.89 5.03
CA ALA A 1217 -2.29 -37.01 5.89
C ALA A 1217 -3.82 -37.19 5.98
N VAL A 1218 -4.58 -36.09 6.11
CA VAL A 1218 -6.06 -36.11 6.09
C VAL A 1218 -6.57 -36.69 4.77
N VAL A 1219 -6.12 -36.16 3.63
CA VAL A 1219 -6.53 -36.63 2.30
C VAL A 1219 -6.19 -38.10 2.12
N ARG A 1220 -4.98 -38.52 2.53
CA ARG A 1220 -4.55 -39.91 2.48
C ARG A 1220 -5.45 -40.82 3.30
N TRP A 1221 -5.77 -40.43 4.54
CA TRP A 1221 -6.65 -41.20 5.43
C TRP A 1221 -8.06 -41.35 4.85
N VAL A 1222 -8.64 -40.26 4.33
CA VAL A 1222 -9.97 -40.27 3.71
C VAL A 1222 -9.99 -41.16 2.46
N VAL A 1223 -8.98 -41.03 1.59
CA VAL A 1223 -8.83 -41.83 0.36
C VAL A 1223 -8.71 -43.32 0.67
N GLN A 1224 -7.86 -43.69 1.63
CA GLN A 1224 -7.68 -45.09 2.05
C GLN A 1224 -8.97 -45.65 2.68
N GLY A 1225 -9.67 -44.86 3.48
CA GLY A 1225 -10.96 -45.23 4.07
C GLY A 1225 -12.05 -45.48 3.01
N ALA A 1226 -12.05 -44.71 1.93
CA ALA A 1226 -12.99 -44.86 0.82
C ALA A 1226 -12.66 -46.04 -0.10
N ALA A 1227 -11.38 -46.39 -0.26
CA ALA A 1227 -10.95 -47.53 -1.07
C ALA A 1227 -11.16 -48.89 -0.36
N GLY A 1228 -11.19 -48.90 0.98
CA GLY A 1228 -11.41 -50.08 1.81
C GLY A 1228 -12.87 -50.37 2.19
N SER A 1229 -13.81 -49.52 1.79
CA SER A 1229 -15.26 -49.62 2.02
C SER A 1229 -16.01 -49.98 0.75
#